data_AF-A0A1X7R2I1-F1
#
_entry.id   AF-A0A1X7R2I1-F1
#
_cell.length_a   1.000
_cell.length_b   1.000
_cell.length_c   1.000
_cell.angle_alpha   90.00
_cell.angle_beta   90.00
_cell.angle_gamma   90.00
#
_symmetry.space_group_name_H-M   'P 1'
#
loop_
_entity.id
_entity.type
_entity.pdbx_description
1 polymer ?
#
loop_
_entity_poly.entity_id
_entity_poly.type
_entity_poly.pdbx_seq_one_letter_code
_entity_poly.pdbx_strand_id
1 'polypeptide(L)'
;MKFKNYISSLLWIQCIRAQQDDPWRKARKLMSQLIEKPDAIRQQSPELIKDGDISIYIPTSHNETREELEFEAFWKEPTKKYQVDLHNWLIESSDNYDNKNATYTLAQIYLDSLYGIPHNETLAFRYLDKYNHLTNYTNSKTLFQQAVAYSTGLFGTIPIDSAKALLFYQRSARLGNIQAKQVLAYKYYSGINVPRDSNRALILYKEIAELLKDKYSEDQWSFQFPSEESFNIRVPDFEDGLLGTGLSHMSTSTSRKKSARPDITSSVLTSINGGNVVLRFGNTDRSNPFLVDENDETDDQIVDIFYTAFDEYVGTYTSVKNATRARLLLEATYYEYDADVAYLDNLQRYFYGQCLDLLGHIYFTGDDLEKPDIAKAEKYLKRSLIIIESSSKVKSGANVDLGLIYQYYYFNDTKAIQYYKKGKGKTNNNGIVEYQLSVLTSQYPDLLLGDPFLLMEQAKSKGFIPARYEYANMLEKGVNDRYSCENTAYNYKTFVEENEGQMAPHLRSAFNELLLGNSGVALWKYAQAAEQGYETAQVSTAYLLYQVPLELDDPPITTEERKLLAVTYYTRAFKQNNIDAGVIAGDIYYGLETYEKAFSLYQSAALKYSTQAIWNLGYMYEYGLGVPVDFHLAKRYYDQVLERDGKLYMAIKLNVMKLQLKSFATWLLGRDRIPYKMIEEQKLVLIRTLKNGKKLFYNYFSWPFSNKPADNVDSHKHKITVESGWDSNLASDGEEGGFLSGFNIVNEDIFTLVLVVIFFFGSFFLRQMAERRGWNVQVNGIPIGQQNQEDNENNENGNPNMRGNGWNFEVQFFAI
;
A
#
# COMPACT_ATOMS: atom_id res chain seq x y z
N MET A 1 -70.95 6.46 -16.62
CA MET A 1 -70.27 6.23 -15.32
C MET A 1 -70.04 4.74 -15.02
N LYS A 2 -71.05 3.86 -15.06
CA LYS A 2 -70.88 2.41 -14.77
C LYS A 2 -69.86 1.69 -15.67
N PHE A 3 -69.77 2.04 -16.95
CA PHE A 3 -68.80 1.45 -17.90
C PHE A 3 -67.33 1.84 -17.61
N LYS A 4 -67.09 3.08 -17.16
CA LYS A 4 -65.75 3.55 -16.73
C LYS A 4 -65.30 2.84 -15.44
N ASN A 5 -66.21 2.61 -14.51
CA ASN A 5 -65.91 1.88 -13.28
C ASN A 5 -65.64 0.39 -13.57
N TYR A 6 -66.36 -0.22 -14.50
CA TYR A 6 -66.14 -1.62 -14.92
C TYR A 6 -64.79 -1.83 -15.61
N ILE A 7 -64.38 -0.89 -16.48
CA ILE A 7 -63.05 -0.88 -17.10
C ILE A 7 -61.96 -0.65 -16.04
N SER A 8 -62.18 0.25 -15.08
CA SER A 8 -61.23 0.47 -13.98
C SER A 8 -61.08 -0.76 -13.08
N SER A 9 -62.17 -1.48 -12.80
CA SER A 9 -62.14 -2.72 -12.02
C SER A 9 -61.52 -3.88 -12.78
N LEU A 10 -61.73 -3.97 -14.10
CA LEU A 10 -61.07 -4.97 -14.96
C LEU A 10 -59.57 -4.71 -15.07
N LEU A 11 -59.15 -3.44 -15.22
CA LEU A 11 -57.74 -3.03 -15.16
C LEU A 11 -57.13 -3.30 -13.78
N TRP A 12 -57.87 -3.05 -12.70
CA TRP A 12 -57.43 -3.39 -11.34
C TRP A 12 -57.27 -4.90 -11.12
N ILE A 13 -58.23 -5.70 -11.61
CA ILE A 13 -58.18 -7.17 -11.52
C ILE A 13 -57.08 -7.74 -12.41
N GLN A 14 -56.81 -7.15 -13.57
CA GLN A 14 -55.66 -7.51 -14.43
C GLN A 14 -54.32 -7.11 -13.79
N CYS A 15 -54.20 -5.95 -13.14
CA CYS A 15 -53.01 -5.58 -12.37
C CYS A 15 -52.76 -6.53 -11.19
N ILE A 16 -53.82 -6.96 -10.49
CA ILE A 16 -53.71 -7.92 -9.38
C ILE A 16 -53.31 -9.31 -9.87
N ARG A 17 -53.84 -9.76 -11.03
CA ARG A 17 -53.40 -11.03 -11.66
C ARG A 17 -51.97 -10.96 -12.19
N ALA A 18 -51.58 -9.84 -12.82
CA ALA A 18 -50.20 -9.63 -13.29
C ALA A 18 -49.18 -9.63 -12.14
N GLN A 19 -49.55 -9.13 -10.96
CA GLN A 19 -48.71 -9.21 -9.76
C GLN A 19 -48.64 -10.61 -9.12
N GLN A 20 -49.60 -11.50 -9.41
CA GLN A 20 -49.56 -12.90 -8.95
C GLN A 20 -48.64 -13.78 -9.81
N ASP A 21 -48.42 -13.41 -11.07
CA ASP A 21 -47.56 -14.12 -12.01
C ASP A 21 -46.09 -13.65 -12.02
N ASP A 22 -45.75 -12.57 -11.29
CA ASP A 22 -44.39 -12.03 -11.19
C ASP A 22 -43.41 -13.10 -10.63
N PRO A 23 -42.35 -13.47 -11.40
CA PRO A 23 -41.39 -14.48 -10.98
C PRO A 23 -40.51 -14.04 -9.80
N TRP A 24 -40.57 -12.79 -9.35
CA TRP A 24 -39.84 -12.27 -8.17
C TRP A 24 -39.94 -13.16 -6.93
N ARG A 25 -41.12 -13.72 -6.64
CA ARG A 25 -41.28 -14.60 -5.46
C ARG A 25 -40.45 -15.87 -5.57
N LYS A 26 -40.33 -16.44 -6.78
CA LYS A 26 -39.50 -17.62 -7.05
C LYS A 26 -38.01 -17.26 -6.93
N ALA A 27 -37.61 -16.15 -7.53
CA ALA A 27 -36.25 -15.61 -7.43
C ALA A 27 -35.85 -15.38 -5.96
N ARG A 28 -36.70 -14.71 -5.18
CA ARG A 28 -36.44 -14.45 -3.75
C ARG A 28 -36.31 -15.72 -2.92
N LYS A 29 -37.14 -16.72 -3.19
CA LYS A 29 -37.04 -18.03 -2.51
C LYS A 29 -35.71 -18.72 -2.83
N LEU A 30 -35.31 -18.71 -4.10
CA LEU A 30 -34.03 -19.29 -4.51
C LEU A 30 -32.84 -18.54 -3.90
N MET A 31 -32.84 -17.20 -3.94
CA MET A 31 -31.79 -16.37 -3.33
C MET A 31 -31.62 -16.63 -1.82
N SER A 32 -32.71 -16.90 -1.09
CA SER A 32 -32.62 -17.22 0.34
C SER A 32 -31.95 -18.57 0.65
N GLN A 33 -31.80 -19.43 -0.35
CA GLN A 33 -31.14 -20.74 -0.23
C GLN A 33 -29.68 -20.70 -0.70
N LEU A 34 -29.31 -19.66 -1.44
CA LEU A 34 -27.96 -19.51 -1.98
C LEU A 34 -27.10 -18.66 -1.05
N ILE A 35 -25.82 -18.99 -0.98
CA ILE A 35 -24.83 -18.14 -0.32
C ILE A 35 -24.63 -16.93 -1.23
N GLU A 36 -24.92 -15.73 -0.72
CA GLU A 36 -24.76 -14.47 -1.45
C GLU A 36 -23.31 -14.28 -1.92
N LYS A 37 -22.35 -14.49 -0.99
CA LYS A 37 -20.92 -14.50 -1.28
C LYS A 37 -20.11 -15.26 -0.23
N PRO A 38 -19.08 -16.04 -0.61
CA PRO A 38 -18.15 -16.59 0.37
C PRO A 38 -17.29 -15.48 1.00
N ASP A 39 -17.05 -15.60 2.30
CA ASP A 39 -16.09 -14.76 3.04
C ASP A 39 -14.80 -15.56 3.16
N ALA A 40 -13.82 -15.23 2.30
CA ALA A 40 -12.54 -15.92 2.19
C ALA A 40 -11.74 -15.83 3.50
N ILE A 41 -11.85 -14.70 4.20
CA ILE A 41 -11.15 -14.43 5.47
C ILE A 41 -11.68 -15.34 6.59
N ARG A 42 -13.00 -15.57 6.63
CA ARG A 42 -13.61 -16.50 7.60
C ARG A 42 -13.32 -17.97 7.31
N GLN A 43 -13.22 -18.33 6.04
CA GLN A 43 -13.04 -19.73 5.62
C GLN A 43 -11.58 -20.21 5.78
N GLN A 44 -10.62 -19.31 6.04
CA GLN A 44 -9.19 -19.60 6.20
C GLN A 44 -8.68 -20.61 5.17
N SER A 45 -9.06 -20.42 3.90
CA SER A 45 -8.77 -21.39 2.86
C SER A 45 -7.25 -21.55 2.72
N PRO A 46 -6.69 -22.78 2.80
CA PRO A 46 -5.24 -22.99 2.75
C PRO A 46 -4.62 -22.56 1.42
N GLU A 47 -5.41 -22.35 0.38
CA GLU A 47 -4.97 -21.79 -0.91
C GLU A 47 -4.62 -20.29 -0.85
N LEU A 48 -5.12 -19.56 0.15
CA LEU A 48 -4.89 -18.12 0.36
C LEU A 48 -3.57 -17.83 1.09
N ILE A 49 -2.97 -18.86 1.69
CA ILE A 49 -1.76 -18.79 2.51
C ILE A 49 -0.74 -19.73 1.88
N LYS A 50 0.21 -19.19 1.12
CA LYS A 50 1.41 -19.92 0.71
C LYS A 50 2.58 -19.37 1.52
N ASP A 51 3.31 -20.26 2.19
CA ASP A 51 4.52 -19.91 2.94
C ASP A 51 4.34 -18.82 4.02
N GLY A 52 3.11 -18.70 4.56
CA GLY A 52 2.76 -17.72 5.59
C GLY A 52 2.22 -16.38 5.06
N ASP A 53 2.12 -16.25 3.74
CA ASP A 53 1.92 -14.98 3.05
C ASP A 53 0.65 -14.92 2.19
N ILE A 54 0.12 -13.70 2.03
CA ILE A 54 -1.14 -13.47 1.31
C ILE A 54 -0.89 -13.51 -0.20
N SER A 55 -1.35 -14.55 -0.88
CA SER A 55 -1.29 -14.59 -2.34
C SER A 55 -2.47 -13.86 -2.95
N ILE A 56 -2.21 -12.70 -3.57
CA ILE A 56 -3.23 -11.92 -4.27
C ILE A 56 -2.97 -11.98 -5.77
N TYR A 57 -4.02 -12.17 -6.58
CA TYR A 57 -3.89 -12.13 -8.04
C TYR A 57 -4.47 -10.82 -8.59
N ILE A 58 -3.63 -10.02 -9.25
CA ILE A 58 -4.04 -8.76 -9.88
C ILE A 58 -3.73 -8.83 -11.38
N PRO A 59 -4.71 -8.62 -12.27
CA PRO A 59 -4.44 -8.56 -13.71
C PRO A 59 -3.66 -7.29 -14.04
N THR A 60 -2.55 -7.44 -14.77
CA THR A 60 -1.71 -6.32 -15.22
C THR A 60 -2.32 -5.59 -16.43
N SER A 61 -2.96 -6.34 -17.33
CA SER A 61 -3.59 -5.83 -18.56
C SER A 61 -5.11 -5.93 -18.49
N HIS A 62 -5.80 -4.98 -19.13
CA HIS A 62 -7.25 -4.98 -19.26
C HIS A 62 -7.67 -4.87 -20.73
N ASN A 63 -8.54 -5.79 -21.17
CA ASN A 63 -9.08 -5.81 -22.52
C ASN A 63 -10.59 -6.09 -22.50
N GLU A 64 -11.39 -5.11 -22.88
CA GLU A 64 -12.85 -5.17 -22.91
C GLU A 64 -13.38 -6.34 -23.73
N THR A 65 -12.78 -6.63 -24.90
CA THR A 65 -13.26 -7.72 -25.76
C THR A 65 -13.09 -9.08 -25.08
N ARG A 66 -12.07 -9.22 -24.23
CA ARG A 66 -11.84 -10.45 -23.48
C ARG A 66 -12.85 -10.61 -22.36
N GLU A 67 -13.11 -9.54 -21.60
CA GLU A 67 -14.12 -9.52 -20.54
C GLU A 67 -15.51 -9.88 -21.11
N GLU A 68 -15.87 -9.35 -22.28
CA GLU A 68 -17.11 -9.69 -22.98
C GLU A 68 -17.19 -11.19 -23.33
N LEU A 69 -16.10 -11.77 -23.86
CA LEU A 69 -16.04 -13.19 -24.18
C LEU A 69 -16.13 -14.09 -22.94
N GLU A 70 -15.45 -13.73 -21.86
CA GLU A 70 -15.51 -14.45 -20.58
C GLU A 70 -16.92 -14.36 -19.98
N PHE A 71 -17.57 -13.19 -20.06
CA PHE A 71 -18.96 -12.99 -19.64
C PHE A 71 -19.94 -13.82 -20.49
N GLU A 72 -19.78 -13.89 -21.81
CA GLU A 72 -20.61 -14.73 -22.67
C GLU A 72 -20.39 -16.23 -22.44
N ALA A 73 -19.15 -16.64 -22.20
CA ALA A 73 -18.79 -18.02 -21.95
C ALA A 73 -19.48 -18.54 -20.67
N PHE A 74 -19.55 -17.72 -19.62
CA PHE A 74 -20.23 -18.04 -18.37
C PHE A 74 -21.68 -18.52 -18.59
N TRP A 75 -22.44 -17.86 -19.45
CA TRP A 75 -23.84 -18.21 -19.71
C TRP A 75 -24.02 -19.47 -20.59
N LYS A 76 -22.96 -19.93 -21.26
CA LYS A 76 -22.97 -21.13 -22.11
C LYS A 76 -22.69 -22.41 -21.30
N GLU A 77 -22.24 -22.30 -20.05
CA GLU A 77 -21.89 -23.44 -19.21
C GLU A 77 -23.13 -24.20 -18.67
N PRO A 78 -23.25 -25.53 -18.90
CA PRO A 78 -24.42 -26.30 -18.50
C PRO A 78 -24.54 -26.51 -16.98
N THR A 79 -23.45 -26.33 -16.23
CA THR A 79 -23.38 -26.57 -14.78
C THR A 79 -24.03 -25.45 -13.95
N LYS A 80 -24.34 -24.30 -14.55
CA LYS A 80 -24.81 -23.07 -13.89
C LYS A 80 -26.33 -22.86 -13.95
N LYS A 81 -27.11 -23.94 -14.05
CA LYS A 81 -28.56 -23.88 -14.29
C LYS A 81 -29.33 -23.00 -13.29
N TYR A 82 -29.02 -23.07 -12.00
CA TYR A 82 -29.73 -22.26 -10.99
C TYR A 82 -29.41 -20.75 -11.11
N GLN A 83 -28.18 -20.39 -11.51
CA GLN A 83 -27.82 -18.99 -11.77
C GLN A 83 -28.55 -18.46 -13.00
N VAL A 84 -28.65 -19.26 -14.05
CA VAL A 84 -29.39 -18.93 -15.27
C VAL A 84 -30.87 -18.75 -14.98
N ASP A 85 -31.49 -19.68 -14.24
CA ASP A 85 -32.90 -19.59 -13.85
C ASP A 85 -33.16 -18.35 -12.98
N LEU A 86 -32.30 -18.09 -11.98
CA LEU A 86 -32.39 -16.89 -11.13
C LEU A 86 -32.30 -15.60 -11.95
N HIS A 87 -31.30 -15.52 -12.83
CA HIS A 87 -31.04 -14.37 -13.69
C HIS A 87 -32.21 -14.09 -14.63
N ASN A 88 -32.73 -15.12 -15.31
CA ASN A 88 -33.89 -15.00 -16.20
C ASN A 88 -35.13 -14.52 -15.46
N TRP A 89 -35.42 -15.06 -14.28
CA TRP A 89 -36.56 -14.61 -13.46
C TRP A 89 -36.41 -13.16 -13.00
N LEU A 90 -35.20 -12.72 -12.67
CA LEU A 90 -34.94 -11.34 -12.28
C LEU A 90 -35.09 -10.37 -13.44
N ILE A 91 -34.60 -10.74 -14.64
CA ILE A 91 -34.78 -9.95 -15.86
C ILE A 91 -36.26 -9.87 -16.21
N GLU A 92 -36.97 -10.99 -16.24
CA GLU A 92 -38.41 -11.01 -16.55
C GLU A 92 -39.21 -10.13 -15.58
N SER A 93 -38.93 -10.25 -14.27
CA SER A 93 -39.55 -9.42 -13.24
C SER A 93 -39.21 -7.93 -13.38
N SER A 94 -37.97 -7.60 -13.71
CA SER A 94 -37.52 -6.21 -13.88
C SER A 94 -38.08 -5.59 -15.16
N ASP A 95 -38.00 -6.27 -16.30
CA ASP A 95 -38.27 -5.72 -17.62
C ASP A 95 -39.73 -5.80 -18.03
N ASN A 96 -40.47 -6.84 -17.63
CA ASN A 96 -41.90 -6.96 -17.97
C ASN A 96 -42.83 -6.35 -16.91
N TYR A 97 -42.42 -6.34 -15.64
CA TYR A 97 -43.28 -5.93 -14.52
C TYR A 97 -42.80 -4.66 -13.78
N ASP A 98 -41.68 -4.06 -14.20
CA ASP A 98 -41.07 -2.89 -13.56
C ASP A 98 -40.90 -3.05 -12.03
N ASN A 99 -40.60 -4.28 -11.60
CA ASN A 99 -40.43 -4.56 -10.18
C ASN A 99 -39.16 -3.89 -9.67
N LYS A 100 -39.33 -2.91 -8.76
CA LYS A 100 -38.26 -2.11 -8.16
C LYS A 100 -37.23 -2.97 -7.43
N ASN A 101 -37.68 -4.00 -6.70
CA ASN A 101 -36.78 -4.85 -5.92
C ASN A 101 -35.97 -5.75 -6.84
N ALA A 102 -36.60 -6.36 -7.85
CA ALA A 102 -35.90 -7.16 -8.85
C ALA A 102 -34.84 -6.34 -9.59
N THR A 103 -35.21 -5.12 -10.02
CA THR A 103 -34.30 -4.19 -10.70
C THR A 103 -33.10 -3.80 -9.83
N TYR A 104 -33.33 -3.48 -8.55
CA TYR A 104 -32.25 -3.17 -7.61
C TYR A 104 -31.33 -4.37 -7.37
N THR A 105 -31.90 -5.54 -7.10
CA THR A 105 -31.14 -6.77 -6.89
C THR A 105 -30.31 -7.12 -8.11
N LEU A 106 -30.87 -6.99 -9.32
CA LEU A 106 -30.15 -7.24 -10.56
C LEU A 106 -28.98 -6.26 -10.76
N ALA A 107 -29.16 -4.98 -10.44
CA ALA A 107 -28.07 -4.00 -10.45
C ALA A 107 -26.96 -4.36 -9.44
N GLN A 108 -27.30 -4.76 -8.21
CA GLN A 108 -26.30 -5.17 -7.22
C GLN A 108 -25.60 -6.48 -7.61
N ILE A 109 -26.31 -7.44 -8.23
CA ILE A 109 -25.71 -8.68 -8.73
C ILE A 109 -24.59 -8.37 -9.73
N TYR A 110 -24.85 -7.50 -10.71
CA TYR A 110 -23.84 -7.14 -11.71
C TYR A 110 -22.72 -6.27 -11.14
N LEU A 111 -23.00 -5.40 -10.17
CA LEU A 111 -21.96 -4.57 -9.53
C LEU A 111 -21.04 -5.39 -8.62
N ASP A 112 -21.62 -6.20 -7.72
CA ASP A 112 -20.89 -6.88 -6.66
C ASP A 112 -20.58 -8.34 -6.97
N SER A 113 -20.97 -8.85 -8.14
CA SER A 113 -20.84 -10.27 -8.54
C SER A 113 -21.41 -11.20 -7.46
N LEU A 114 -22.71 -11.06 -7.21
CA LEU A 114 -23.43 -11.84 -6.19
C LEU A 114 -23.91 -13.18 -6.77
N TYR A 115 -24.04 -14.20 -5.91
CA TYR A 115 -24.51 -15.55 -6.27
C TYR A 115 -23.65 -16.25 -7.36
N GLY A 116 -22.40 -15.80 -7.52
CA GLY A 116 -21.47 -16.31 -8.54
C GLY A 116 -21.81 -15.90 -9.97
N ILE A 117 -22.63 -14.86 -10.16
CA ILE A 117 -22.88 -14.24 -11.47
C ILE A 117 -21.75 -13.22 -11.73
N PRO A 118 -21.13 -13.21 -12.92
CA PRO A 118 -19.97 -12.36 -13.21
C PRO A 118 -20.34 -10.87 -13.19
N HIS A 119 -19.34 -10.07 -12.85
CA HIS A 119 -19.42 -8.61 -12.87
C HIS A 119 -19.66 -8.08 -14.28
N ASN A 120 -20.53 -7.08 -14.42
CA ASN A 120 -20.72 -6.38 -15.69
C ASN A 120 -21.14 -4.92 -15.46
N GLU A 121 -20.24 -4.00 -15.79
CA GLU A 121 -20.39 -2.56 -15.52
C GLU A 121 -21.52 -1.91 -16.33
N THR A 122 -21.65 -2.29 -17.60
CA THR A 122 -22.64 -1.68 -18.52
C THR A 122 -24.06 -2.07 -18.14
N LEU A 123 -24.30 -3.36 -17.87
CA LEU A 123 -25.59 -3.87 -17.42
C LEU A 123 -25.94 -3.37 -16.02
N ALA A 124 -24.95 -3.35 -15.11
CA ALA A 124 -25.10 -2.75 -13.80
C ALA A 124 -25.61 -1.31 -13.87
N PHE A 125 -24.95 -0.47 -14.68
CA PHE A 125 -25.31 0.93 -14.84
C PHE A 125 -26.72 1.10 -15.43
N ARG A 126 -27.07 0.30 -16.45
CA ARG A 126 -28.41 0.32 -17.06
C ARG A 126 -29.51 0.03 -16.04
N TYR A 127 -29.37 -1.03 -15.24
CA TYR A 127 -30.39 -1.39 -14.24
C TYR A 127 -30.40 -0.43 -13.04
N LEU A 128 -29.24 0.14 -12.68
CA LEU A 128 -29.15 1.19 -11.67
C LEU A 128 -29.90 2.46 -12.09
N ASP A 129 -29.72 2.89 -13.34
CA ASP A 129 -30.42 4.05 -13.90
C ASP A 129 -31.94 3.80 -13.98
N LYS A 130 -32.34 2.62 -14.49
CA LYS A 130 -33.75 2.19 -14.49
C LYS A 130 -34.36 2.22 -13.09
N TYR A 131 -33.65 1.72 -12.07
CA TYR A 131 -34.13 1.75 -10.69
C TYR A 131 -34.33 3.17 -10.17
N ASN A 132 -33.40 4.09 -10.47
CA ASN A 132 -33.51 5.49 -10.04
C ASN A 132 -34.69 6.20 -10.72
N HIS A 133 -34.97 5.90 -11.98
CA HIS A 133 -36.17 6.34 -12.67
C HIS A 133 -37.46 5.79 -12.03
N LEU A 134 -37.54 4.48 -11.75
CA LEU A 134 -38.70 3.85 -11.13
C LEU A 134 -38.98 4.35 -9.69
N THR A 135 -37.94 4.80 -9.00
CA THR A 135 -38.03 5.32 -7.62
C THR A 135 -38.11 6.84 -7.55
N ASN A 136 -38.15 7.55 -8.69
CA ASN A 136 -38.11 9.01 -8.75
C ASN A 136 -36.96 9.62 -7.91
N TYR A 137 -35.77 9.00 -7.94
CA TYR A 137 -34.56 9.50 -7.27
C TYR A 137 -34.75 9.72 -5.76
N THR A 138 -35.37 8.73 -5.09
CA THR A 138 -35.65 8.74 -3.64
C THR A 138 -34.69 7.89 -2.81
N ASN A 139 -34.04 6.89 -3.41
CA ASN A 139 -33.09 6.02 -2.70
C ASN A 139 -31.69 6.66 -2.68
N SER A 140 -31.17 6.93 -1.49
CA SER A 140 -29.90 7.63 -1.31
C SER A 140 -28.68 6.77 -1.67
N LYS A 141 -28.72 5.45 -1.47
CA LYS A 141 -27.61 4.52 -1.77
C LYS A 141 -27.37 4.38 -3.27
N THR A 142 -28.43 4.17 -4.05
CA THR A 142 -28.31 4.05 -5.52
C THR A 142 -27.93 5.36 -6.17
N LEU A 143 -28.38 6.49 -5.63
CA LEU A 143 -27.92 7.81 -6.04
C LEU A 143 -26.42 8.02 -5.78
N PHE A 144 -25.91 7.55 -4.64
CA PHE A 144 -24.48 7.59 -4.34
C PHE A 144 -23.68 6.73 -5.34
N GLN A 145 -24.14 5.49 -5.59
CA GLN A 145 -23.51 4.60 -6.58
C GLN A 145 -23.55 5.22 -8.00
N GLN A 146 -24.66 5.86 -8.40
CA GLN A 146 -24.74 6.58 -9.68
C GLN A 146 -23.76 7.74 -9.75
N ALA A 147 -23.62 8.49 -8.66
CA ALA A 147 -22.67 9.59 -8.57
C ALA A 147 -21.22 9.12 -8.75
N VAL A 148 -20.85 8.00 -8.10
CA VAL A 148 -19.52 7.38 -8.26
C VAL A 148 -19.32 6.96 -9.70
N ALA A 149 -20.29 6.25 -10.31
CA ALA A 149 -20.21 5.82 -11.71
C ALA A 149 -19.94 6.97 -12.69
N TYR A 150 -20.68 8.08 -12.57
CA TYR A 150 -20.43 9.27 -13.40
C TYR A 150 -19.10 9.98 -13.09
N SER A 151 -18.60 9.88 -11.86
CA SER A 151 -17.32 10.49 -11.47
C SER A 151 -16.11 9.71 -11.99
N THR A 152 -16.21 8.39 -12.05
CA THR A 152 -15.13 7.50 -12.50
C THR A 152 -15.24 7.12 -13.97
N GLY A 153 -16.39 7.39 -14.60
CA GLY A 153 -16.69 6.93 -15.95
C GLY A 153 -16.86 5.41 -16.05
N LEU A 154 -17.05 4.73 -14.91
CA LEU A 154 -16.94 3.28 -14.78
C LEU A 154 -15.74 2.76 -15.62
N PHE A 155 -14.58 3.39 -15.37
CA PHE A 155 -13.28 2.98 -15.90
C PHE A 155 -13.15 2.92 -17.43
N GLY A 156 -14.00 3.65 -18.16
CA GLY A 156 -13.99 3.76 -19.63
C GLY A 156 -15.31 3.37 -20.28
N THR A 157 -16.24 2.75 -19.54
CA THR A 157 -17.52 2.29 -20.11
C THR A 157 -18.53 3.42 -20.35
N ILE A 158 -18.46 4.51 -19.57
CA ILE A 158 -19.28 5.71 -19.77
C ILE A 158 -18.43 6.98 -19.70
N PRO A 159 -18.80 8.06 -20.42
CA PRO A 159 -18.07 9.31 -20.32
C PRO A 159 -18.15 9.91 -18.90
N ILE A 160 -17.02 10.40 -18.41
CA ILE A 160 -16.94 11.08 -17.11
C ILE A 160 -17.76 12.38 -17.16
N ASP A 161 -18.71 12.52 -16.25
CA ASP A 161 -19.53 13.72 -16.09
C ASP A 161 -19.50 14.19 -14.63
N SER A 162 -18.55 15.07 -14.34
CA SER A 162 -18.35 15.61 -12.99
C SER A 162 -19.53 16.45 -12.50
N ALA A 163 -20.31 17.06 -13.40
CA ALA A 163 -21.44 17.91 -13.04
C ALA A 163 -22.64 17.05 -12.59
N LYS A 164 -22.99 16.01 -13.35
CA LYS A 164 -24.00 15.03 -12.94
C LYS A 164 -23.59 14.31 -11.67
N ALA A 165 -22.34 13.88 -11.57
CA ALA A 165 -21.82 13.24 -10.36
C ALA A 165 -22.05 14.12 -9.13
N LEU A 166 -21.68 15.41 -9.20
CA LEU A 166 -21.86 16.36 -8.10
C LEU A 166 -23.34 16.54 -7.74
N LEU A 167 -24.25 16.61 -8.73
CA LEU A 167 -25.69 16.73 -8.50
C LEU A 167 -26.25 15.51 -7.75
N PHE A 168 -25.84 14.31 -8.16
CA PHE A 168 -26.28 13.08 -7.49
C PHE A 168 -25.69 12.95 -6.08
N TYR A 169 -24.43 13.34 -5.85
CA TYR A 169 -23.87 13.42 -4.50
C TYR A 169 -24.68 14.38 -3.61
N GLN A 170 -25.01 15.58 -4.10
CA GLN A 170 -25.83 16.54 -3.36
C GLN A 170 -27.23 15.99 -3.04
N ARG A 171 -27.88 15.33 -4.01
CA ARG A 171 -29.20 14.72 -3.79
C ARG A 171 -29.12 13.59 -2.77
N SER A 172 -28.12 12.72 -2.87
CA SER A 172 -27.89 11.61 -1.93
C SER A 172 -27.60 12.12 -0.51
N ALA A 173 -26.77 13.15 -0.37
CA ALA A 173 -26.46 13.79 0.91
C ALA A 173 -27.71 14.42 1.56
N ARG A 174 -28.58 15.08 0.77
CA ARG A 174 -29.86 15.64 1.24
C ARG A 174 -30.83 14.56 1.74
N LEU A 175 -30.75 13.35 1.18
CA LEU A 175 -31.53 12.19 1.64
C LEU A 175 -30.91 11.51 2.87
N GLY A 176 -29.84 12.07 3.45
CA GLY A 176 -29.22 11.58 4.67
C GLY A 176 -28.11 10.54 4.49
N ASN A 177 -27.62 10.30 3.26
CA ASN A 177 -26.49 9.41 3.06
C ASN A 177 -25.18 10.04 3.58
N ILE A 178 -24.60 9.42 4.61
CA ILE A 178 -23.40 9.91 5.30
C ILE A 178 -22.16 9.80 4.39
N GLN A 179 -22.04 8.75 3.57
CA GLN A 179 -20.94 8.61 2.61
C GLN A 179 -20.98 9.71 1.54
N ALA A 180 -22.17 10.07 1.05
CA ALA A 180 -22.32 11.18 0.11
C ALA A 180 -21.95 12.53 0.74
N LYS A 181 -22.30 12.75 2.02
CA LYS A 181 -21.86 13.94 2.78
C LYS A 181 -20.33 13.97 2.91
N GLN A 182 -19.69 12.84 3.21
CA GLN A 182 -18.23 12.73 3.31
C GLN A 182 -17.54 13.06 1.98
N VAL A 183 -18.02 12.50 0.87
CA VAL A 183 -17.50 12.82 -0.47
C VAL A 183 -17.59 14.32 -0.76
N LEU A 184 -18.73 14.95 -0.47
CA LEU A 184 -18.89 16.40 -0.66
C LEU A 184 -17.94 17.20 0.23
N ALA A 185 -17.78 16.82 1.49
CA ALA A 185 -16.85 17.44 2.41
C ALA A 185 -15.41 17.35 1.89
N TYR A 186 -15.00 16.17 1.41
CA TYR A 186 -13.68 15.95 0.81
C TYR A 186 -13.47 16.78 -0.46
N LYS A 187 -14.49 16.86 -1.34
CA LYS A 187 -14.42 17.68 -2.56
C LYS A 187 -14.27 19.17 -2.24
N TYR A 188 -15.01 19.71 -1.27
CA TYR A 188 -14.85 21.11 -0.83
C TYR A 188 -13.51 21.36 -0.12
N TYR A 189 -13.05 20.43 0.69
CA TYR A 189 -11.77 20.53 1.41
C TYR A 189 -10.57 20.56 0.45
N SER A 190 -10.58 19.66 -0.53
CA SER A 190 -9.47 19.45 -1.48
C SER A 190 -9.60 20.28 -2.76
N GLY A 191 -10.75 20.91 -3.01
CA GLY A 191 -11.03 21.67 -4.24
C GLY A 191 -11.14 20.78 -5.49
N ILE A 192 -11.72 19.59 -5.39
CA ILE A 192 -11.85 18.64 -6.50
C ILE A 192 -13.19 18.87 -7.21
N ASN A 193 -13.14 19.33 -8.47
CA ASN A 193 -14.31 19.67 -9.30
C ASN A 193 -15.25 20.74 -8.70
N VAL A 194 -14.85 21.36 -7.59
CA VAL A 194 -15.50 22.49 -6.92
C VAL A 194 -14.44 23.44 -6.38
N PRO A 195 -14.72 24.75 -6.25
CA PRO A 195 -13.81 25.67 -5.56
C PRO A 195 -13.55 25.21 -4.12
N ARG A 196 -12.31 25.37 -3.67
CA ARG A 196 -11.90 25.03 -2.30
C ARG A 196 -12.65 25.90 -1.29
N ASP A 197 -13.31 25.27 -0.33
CA ASP A 197 -14.09 25.94 0.72
C ASP A 197 -13.98 25.14 2.03
N SER A 198 -13.03 25.53 2.88
CA SER A 198 -12.79 24.86 4.16
C SER A 198 -13.95 25.03 5.15
N ASN A 199 -14.73 26.11 5.07
CA ASN A 199 -15.86 26.35 5.98
C ASN A 199 -16.99 25.35 5.71
N ARG A 200 -17.35 25.16 4.43
CA ARG A 200 -18.35 24.15 4.06
C ARG A 200 -17.86 22.74 4.39
N ALA A 201 -16.59 22.46 4.15
CA ALA A 201 -16.00 21.17 4.51
C ALA A 201 -16.08 20.93 6.04
N LEU A 202 -15.73 21.93 6.85
CA LEU A 202 -15.80 21.85 8.31
C LEU A 202 -17.22 21.53 8.79
N ILE A 203 -18.24 22.24 8.26
CA ILE A 203 -19.64 22.02 8.64
C ILE A 203 -20.07 20.57 8.34
N LEU A 204 -19.76 20.07 7.14
CA LEU A 204 -20.13 18.71 6.74
C LEU A 204 -19.37 17.65 7.57
N TYR A 205 -18.06 17.82 7.78
CA TYR A 205 -17.28 16.87 8.58
C TYR A 205 -17.70 16.87 10.04
N LYS A 206 -18.02 18.04 10.61
CA LYS A 206 -18.53 18.16 11.96
C LYS A 206 -19.88 17.46 12.11
N GLU A 207 -20.82 17.68 11.18
CA GLU A 207 -22.12 16.99 11.20
C GLU A 207 -21.95 15.47 11.16
N ILE A 208 -21.04 14.96 10.31
CA ILE A 208 -20.74 13.52 10.25
C ILE A 208 -20.11 13.04 11.57
N ALA A 209 -19.16 13.81 12.12
CA ALA A 209 -18.46 13.45 13.34
C ALA A 209 -19.40 13.39 14.56
N GLU A 210 -20.34 14.32 14.67
CA GLU A 210 -21.39 14.31 15.70
C GLU A 210 -22.29 13.06 15.55
N LEU A 211 -22.74 12.76 14.32
CA LEU A 211 -23.53 11.56 14.04
C LEU A 211 -22.77 10.25 14.35
N LEU A 212 -21.44 10.23 14.20
CA LEU A 212 -20.61 9.09 14.56
C LEU A 212 -20.44 8.98 16.08
N LYS A 213 -20.18 10.11 16.76
CA LYS A 213 -20.07 10.15 18.22
C LYS A 213 -21.34 9.63 18.90
N ASP A 214 -22.51 10.06 18.44
CA ASP A 214 -23.80 9.67 19.01
C ASP A 214 -24.12 8.16 18.89
N LYS A 215 -23.39 7.42 18.06
CA LYS A 215 -23.54 5.96 17.96
C LYS A 215 -22.78 5.18 19.02
N TYR A 216 -21.77 5.78 19.64
CA TYR A 216 -21.00 5.15 20.71
C TYR A 216 -21.67 5.39 22.05
N SER A 217 -21.68 4.37 22.92
CA SER A 217 -22.07 4.58 24.31
C SER A 217 -21.04 5.43 25.05
N GLU A 218 -21.43 6.01 26.19
CA GLU A 218 -20.51 6.81 27.00
C GLU A 218 -19.29 5.99 27.45
N ASP A 219 -19.47 4.72 27.82
CA ASP A 219 -18.39 3.81 28.20
C ASP A 219 -17.44 3.53 27.02
N GLN A 220 -18.01 3.26 25.84
CA GLN A 220 -17.24 3.00 24.61
C GLN A 220 -16.42 4.22 24.20
N TRP A 221 -17.00 5.41 24.29
CA TRP A 221 -16.32 6.66 23.97
C TRP A 221 -15.22 7.00 24.98
N SER A 222 -15.51 6.80 26.26
CA SER A 222 -14.68 7.28 27.34
C SER A 222 -13.43 6.43 27.50
N PHE A 223 -13.56 5.11 27.59
CA PHE A 223 -12.40 4.26 27.91
C PHE A 223 -12.35 2.92 27.18
N GLN A 224 -13.45 2.47 26.56
CA GLN A 224 -13.51 1.17 25.91
C GLN A 224 -13.85 1.30 24.42
N PHE A 225 -13.02 2.05 23.68
CA PHE A 225 -13.26 2.24 22.26
C PHE A 225 -13.17 0.90 21.52
N PRO A 226 -14.20 0.51 20.74
CA PRO A 226 -14.24 -0.81 20.12
C PRO A 226 -13.08 -0.97 19.13
N SER A 227 -12.32 -2.05 19.30
CA SER A 227 -11.25 -2.41 18.37
C SER A 227 -11.85 -3.08 17.14
N GLU A 228 -12.10 -2.31 16.09
CA GLU A 228 -12.55 -2.80 14.79
C GLU A 228 -11.37 -3.21 13.88
N GLU A 229 -11.57 -4.26 13.07
CA GLU A 229 -10.58 -4.70 12.08
C GLU A 229 -10.50 -3.68 10.94
N SER A 230 -9.42 -2.88 10.90
CA SER A 230 -9.24 -1.90 9.83
C SER A 230 -8.68 -2.54 8.55
N PHE A 231 -9.32 -2.26 7.41
CA PHE A 231 -8.89 -2.62 6.05
C PHE A 231 -8.50 -1.38 5.23
N ASN A 232 -8.23 -0.26 5.91
CA ASN A 232 -7.70 0.97 5.34
C ASN A 232 -6.20 0.81 5.00
N ILE A 233 -5.90 0.02 3.98
CA ILE A 233 -4.54 -0.35 3.56
C ILE A 233 -4.35 -0.17 2.06
N ARG A 234 -3.10 0.07 1.66
CA ARG A 234 -2.70 0.11 0.26
C ARG A 234 -2.40 -1.30 -0.21
N VAL A 235 -3.08 -1.72 -1.27
CA VAL A 235 -2.84 -3.01 -1.94
C VAL A 235 -1.35 -3.22 -2.32
N PRO A 236 -0.62 -2.24 -2.90
CA PRO A 236 0.79 -2.45 -3.24
C PRO A 236 1.72 -2.69 -2.04
N ASP A 237 1.32 -2.34 -0.81
CA ASP A 237 2.15 -2.55 0.39
C ASP A 237 2.19 -4.03 0.85
N PHE A 238 1.38 -4.89 0.24
CA PHE A 238 1.53 -6.35 0.42
C PHE A 238 2.68 -6.92 -0.39
N GLU A 239 3.10 -6.24 -1.46
CA GLU A 239 4.26 -6.57 -2.28
C GLU A 239 5.46 -5.71 -1.81
N ASP A 240 6.18 -5.10 -2.76
CA ASP A 240 7.34 -4.26 -2.50
C ASP A 240 6.99 -2.77 -2.29
N GLY A 241 5.70 -2.43 -2.20
CA GLY A 241 5.22 -1.05 -2.22
C GLY A 241 5.15 -0.48 -3.64
N LEU A 242 4.83 0.81 -3.77
CA LEU A 242 4.60 1.45 -5.09
C LEU A 242 5.87 1.55 -5.96
N LEU A 243 7.02 1.85 -5.35
CA LEU A 243 8.29 2.09 -6.05
C LEU A 243 9.31 0.96 -5.84
N GLY A 244 8.94 -0.08 -5.08
CA GLY A 244 9.86 -1.13 -4.66
C GLY A 244 10.45 -0.94 -3.26
N THR A 245 11.02 -2.02 -2.74
CA THR A 245 11.55 -2.10 -1.38
C THR A 245 12.74 -1.16 -1.18
N GLY A 246 12.73 -0.42 -0.07
CA GLY A 246 13.83 0.48 0.30
C GLY A 246 13.90 1.80 -0.47
N LEU A 247 13.14 1.97 -1.56
CA LEU A 247 13.08 3.21 -2.35
C LEU A 247 11.84 4.06 -2.03
N SER A 248 10.74 3.40 -1.65
CA SER A 248 9.50 4.05 -1.21
C SER A 248 9.74 5.01 -0.04
N HIS A 249 9.26 6.25 -0.15
CA HIS A 249 9.34 7.21 0.94
C HIS A 249 8.21 6.98 1.98
N MET A 250 7.08 6.43 1.56
CA MET A 250 5.98 6.10 2.47
C MET A 250 6.27 4.81 3.23
N SER A 251 6.02 4.84 4.54
CA SER A 251 6.01 3.64 5.36
C SER A 251 4.85 2.73 4.97
N THR A 252 5.06 1.42 5.04
CA THR A 252 4.04 0.42 4.75
C THR A 252 2.78 0.64 5.59
N SER A 253 1.60 0.59 4.97
CA SER A 253 0.30 0.71 5.63
C SER A 253 -0.15 -0.58 6.31
N THR A 254 0.50 -1.71 6.01
CA THR A 254 0.17 -3.01 6.60
C THR A 254 0.67 -3.10 8.03
N SER A 255 -0.24 -3.16 8.99
CA SER A 255 0.08 -3.25 10.44
C SER A 255 -0.30 -4.58 11.07
N ARG A 256 -1.31 -5.28 10.53
CA ARG A 256 -1.87 -6.53 11.08
C ARG A 256 -1.44 -7.77 10.28
N LYS A 257 -0.19 -7.82 9.83
CA LYS A 257 0.39 -9.07 9.30
C LYS A 257 0.63 -10.03 10.48
N LYS A 258 0.65 -11.35 10.21
CA LYS A 258 0.95 -12.35 11.24
C LYS A 258 2.26 -11.98 11.91
N SER A 259 2.32 -12.01 13.23
CA SER A 259 3.52 -11.67 13.97
C SER A 259 4.59 -12.69 13.62
N ALA A 260 5.63 -12.26 12.89
CA ALA A 260 6.83 -13.07 12.74
C ALA A 260 7.45 -13.23 14.13
N ARG A 261 7.96 -14.42 14.43
CA ARG A 261 8.79 -14.63 15.62
C ARG A 261 9.84 -13.50 15.60
N PRO A 262 9.86 -12.59 16.60
CA PRO A 262 10.90 -11.59 16.63
C PRO A 262 12.21 -12.36 16.61
N ASP A 263 13.12 -12.00 15.71
CA ASP A 263 14.49 -12.49 15.80
C ASP A 263 14.90 -12.15 17.24
N ILE A 264 15.04 -13.15 18.13
CA ILE A 264 15.32 -12.98 19.58
C ILE A 264 16.78 -12.54 19.75
N THR A 265 17.17 -11.63 18.88
CA THR A 265 18.40 -10.89 18.80
C THR A 265 18.41 -9.86 19.90
N SER A 266 19.59 -9.23 19.98
CA SER A 266 19.89 -8.18 20.94
C SER A 266 18.78 -7.15 21.15
N SER A 267 17.93 -6.80 20.19
CA SER A 267 16.96 -5.70 20.32
C SER A 267 15.91 -5.88 21.44
N VAL A 268 15.21 -7.02 21.49
CA VAL A 268 14.19 -7.30 22.52
C VAL A 268 14.86 -7.45 23.89
N LEU A 269 15.96 -8.21 23.96
CA LEU A 269 16.75 -8.39 25.18
C LEU A 269 17.34 -7.06 25.70
N THR A 270 17.76 -6.19 24.79
CA THR A 270 18.26 -4.83 25.09
C THR A 270 17.13 -3.98 25.65
N SER A 271 15.92 -4.06 25.09
CA SER A 271 14.76 -3.32 25.62
C SER A 271 14.36 -3.80 27.02
N ILE A 272 14.35 -5.12 27.26
CA ILE A 272 14.09 -5.74 28.57
C ILE A 272 15.12 -5.27 29.60
N ASN A 273 16.40 -5.16 29.23
CA ASN A 273 17.49 -4.70 30.10
C ASN A 273 17.65 -3.18 30.20
N GLY A 274 16.71 -2.41 29.63
CA GLY A 274 16.65 -0.95 29.71
C GLY A 274 17.70 -0.23 28.87
N GLY A 275 17.95 -0.74 27.66
CA GLY A 275 18.86 -0.14 26.68
C GLY A 275 20.31 -0.64 26.75
N ASN A 276 20.64 -1.50 27.72
CA ASN A 276 21.94 -2.16 27.76
C ASN A 276 22.00 -3.23 26.68
N VAL A 277 22.91 -3.08 25.72
CA VAL A 277 23.05 -4.02 24.60
C VAL A 277 23.36 -5.42 25.12
N VAL A 278 22.42 -6.35 24.92
CA VAL A 278 22.63 -7.77 25.21
C VAL A 278 22.90 -8.48 23.89
N LEU A 279 24.13 -8.92 23.66
CA LEU A 279 24.45 -9.74 22.48
C LEU A 279 24.25 -11.21 22.85
N ARG A 280 23.15 -11.81 22.41
CA ARG A 280 22.99 -13.27 22.39
C ARG A 280 23.48 -13.75 21.03
N PHE A 281 24.64 -14.41 20.99
CA PHE A 281 25.13 -15.10 19.80
C PHE A 281 24.48 -16.48 19.80
N GLY A 282 23.30 -16.59 19.19
CA GLY A 282 22.70 -17.89 18.90
C GLY A 282 23.55 -18.59 17.83
N ASN A 283 23.80 -19.88 18.00
CA ASN A 283 24.40 -20.72 16.98
C ASN A 283 23.31 -21.07 15.95
N THR A 284 22.81 -20.07 15.24
CA THR A 284 21.79 -20.25 14.21
C THR A 284 22.48 -20.54 12.89
N ASP A 285 22.65 -21.83 12.58
CA ASP A 285 22.88 -22.25 11.20
C ASP A 285 21.65 -21.83 10.38
N ARG A 286 21.76 -20.70 9.69
CA ARG A 286 20.69 -20.04 8.93
C ARG A 286 20.17 -20.86 7.73
N SER A 287 20.77 -22.01 7.43
CA SER A 287 20.42 -22.84 6.27
C SER A 287 19.45 -23.98 6.59
N ASN A 288 19.01 -24.16 7.84
CA ASN A 288 18.10 -25.26 8.17
C ASN A 288 17.18 -24.92 9.38
N PRO A 289 15.89 -24.58 9.16
CA PRO A 289 14.96 -24.24 10.25
C PRO A 289 14.61 -25.42 11.16
N PHE A 290 15.10 -26.62 10.86
CA PHE A 290 14.73 -27.88 11.50
C PHE A 290 15.86 -28.54 12.29
N LEU A 291 17.00 -27.87 12.48
CA LEU A 291 18.06 -28.33 13.40
C LEU A 291 18.31 -27.25 14.46
N VAL A 292 17.24 -26.92 15.19
CA VAL A 292 17.37 -26.36 16.54
C VAL A 292 17.73 -27.55 17.44
N ASP A 293 18.78 -27.41 18.24
CA ASP A 293 19.21 -28.39 19.22
C ASP A 293 17.99 -28.84 20.05
N GLU A 294 17.72 -30.14 20.18
CA GLU A 294 16.51 -30.69 20.83
C GLU A 294 16.32 -30.23 22.30
N ASN A 295 17.31 -29.53 22.88
CA ASN A 295 17.27 -28.96 24.22
C ASN A 295 16.79 -27.49 24.28
N ASP A 296 16.64 -26.78 23.16
CA ASP A 296 16.13 -25.39 23.10
C ASP A 296 14.59 -25.31 22.91
N GLU A 297 13.89 -26.43 22.72
CA GLU A 297 12.43 -26.48 22.45
C GLU A 297 11.57 -25.90 23.59
N THR A 298 12.02 -26.00 24.85
CA THR A 298 11.24 -25.51 26.00
C THR A 298 11.38 -24.01 26.22
N ASP A 299 12.48 -23.40 25.76
CA ASP A 299 12.80 -22.03 26.16
C ASP A 299 11.96 -20.97 25.42
N ASP A 300 11.42 -21.33 24.26
CA ASP A 300 10.71 -20.42 23.35
C ASP A 300 9.19 -20.65 23.28
N GLN A 301 8.67 -21.71 23.89
CA GLN A 301 7.25 -22.08 23.77
C GLN A 301 6.29 -20.98 24.26
N ILE A 302 6.63 -20.28 25.36
CA ILE A 302 5.81 -19.17 25.90
C ILE A 302 5.76 -17.98 24.93
N VAL A 303 6.85 -17.72 24.19
CA VAL A 303 6.93 -16.63 23.21
C VAL A 303 5.97 -16.91 22.07
N ASP A 304 5.99 -18.13 21.54
CA ASP A 304 5.11 -18.56 20.46
C ASP A 304 3.64 -18.55 20.89
N ILE A 305 3.34 -18.98 22.12
CA ILE A 305 1.99 -18.92 22.66
C ILE A 305 1.51 -17.47 22.77
N PHE A 306 2.36 -16.55 23.27
CA PHE A 306 2.01 -15.14 23.37
C PHE A 306 1.66 -14.54 22.01
N TYR A 307 2.52 -14.71 21.00
CA TYR A 307 2.27 -14.16 19.66
C TYR A 307 1.06 -14.82 18.98
N THR A 308 0.86 -16.13 19.18
CA THR A 308 -0.34 -16.82 18.69
C THR A 308 -1.60 -16.25 19.34
N ALA A 309 -1.61 -16.07 20.66
CA ALA A 309 -2.74 -15.47 21.37
C ALA A 309 -2.98 -14.02 20.95
N PHE A 310 -1.92 -13.25 20.74
CA PHE A 310 -1.99 -11.86 20.31
C PHE A 310 -2.55 -11.72 18.88
N ASP A 311 -2.06 -12.53 17.93
CA ASP A 311 -2.55 -12.54 16.55
C ASP A 311 -4.02 -12.98 16.45
N GLU A 312 -4.44 -13.95 17.26
CA GLU A 312 -5.84 -14.37 17.36
C GLU A 312 -6.71 -13.26 18.00
N TYR A 313 -6.20 -12.53 18.99
CA TYR A 313 -6.92 -11.43 19.65
C TYR A 313 -7.07 -10.18 18.76
N VAL A 314 -6.03 -9.81 18.02
CA VAL A 314 -6.05 -8.63 17.13
C VAL A 314 -6.71 -8.97 15.78
N GLY A 315 -6.53 -10.18 15.29
CA GLY A 315 -6.89 -10.60 13.95
C GLY A 315 -5.91 -10.05 12.90
N THR A 316 -5.63 -10.85 11.86
CA THR A 316 -4.77 -10.44 10.75
C THR A 316 -5.61 -10.00 9.54
N TYR A 317 -4.99 -9.79 8.38
CA TYR A 317 -5.74 -9.58 7.14
C TYR A 317 -6.30 -10.90 6.54
N THR A 318 -5.74 -12.06 6.93
CA THR A 318 -6.18 -13.39 6.47
C THR A 318 -6.99 -14.16 7.50
N SER A 319 -6.83 -13.84 8.79
CA SER A 319 -7.58 -14.44 9.89
C SER A 319 -8.44 -13.40 10.61
N VAL A 320 -9.70 -13.75 10.84
CA VAL A 320 -10.62 -12.92 11.64
C VAL A 320 -10.22 -12.97 13.12
N LYS A 321 -10.38 -11.84 13.83
CA LYS A 321 -10.26 -11.75 15.28
C LYS A 321 -11.11 -12.83 15.97
N ASN A 322 -10.48 -13.59 16.87
CA ASN A 322 -11.10 -14.63 17.68
C ASN A 322 -10.64 -14.51 19.14
N ALA A 323 -11.28 -13.59 19.87
CA ALA A 323 -10.99 -13.35 21.29
C ALA A 323 -11.23 -14.58 22.17
N THR A 324 -12.19 -15.45 21.83
CA THR A 324 -12.50 -16.65 22.59
C THR A 324 -11.35 -17.66 22.53
N ARG A 325 -10.77 -17.88 21.35
CA ARG A 325 -9.61 -18.77 21.18
C ARG A 325 -8.38 -18.20 21.88
N ALA A 326 -8.13 -16.89 21.75
CA ALA A 326 -7.05 -16.22 22.45
C ALA A 326 -7.18 -16.37 23.98
N ARG A 327 -8.37 -16.14 24.55
CA ARG A 327 -8.61 -16.30 26.00
C ARG A 327 -8.37 -17.72 26.46
N LEU A 328 -8.92 -18.72 25.77
CA LEU A 328 -8.75 -20.13 26.15
C LEU A 328 -7.29 -20.56 26.14
N LEU A 329 -6.52 -20.10 25.13
CA LEU A 329 -5.08 -20.34 25.04
C LEU A 329 -4.34 -19.71 26.23
N LEU A 330 -4.64 -18.45 26.55
CA LEU A 330 -4.02 -17.74 27.68
C LEU A 330 -4.41 -18.33 29.04
N GLU A 331 -5.65 -18.77 29.22
CA GLU A 331 -6.07 -19.46 30.44
C GLU A 331 -5.33 -20.78 30.63
N ALA A 332 -5.14 -21.56 29.56
CA ALA A 332 -4.35 -22.78 29.61
C ALA A 332 -2.91 -22.46 30.06
N THR A 333 -2.28 -21.42 29.50
CA THR A 333 -0.93 -21.00 29.95
C THR A 333 -0.89 -20.55 31.40
N TYR A 334 -1.95 -19.89 31.90
CA TYR A 334 -2.02 -19.51 33.29
C TYR A 334 -2.00 -20.73 34.21
N TYR A 335 -2.82 -21.75 33.92
CA TYR A 335 -2.91 -22.97 34.73
C TYR A 335 -1.64 -23.83 34.69
N GLU A 336 -0.92 -23.81 33.57
CA GLU A 336 0.31 -24.59 33.40
C GLU A 336 1.52 -23.92 34.06
N TYR A 337 1.69 -22.60 33.89
CA TYR A 337 2.94 -21.92 34.26
C TYR A 337 2.90 -21.12 35.58
N ASP A 338 1.73 -20.75 36.16
CA ASP A 338 1.68 -19.83 37.33
C ASP A 338 2.34 -20.42 38.59
N ALA A 339 2.35 -21.75 38.74
CA ALA A 339 2.97 -22.41 39.89
C ALA A 339 4.51 -22.36 39.84
N ASP A 340 5.07 -22.41 38.64
CA ASP A 340 6.51 -22.60 38.40
C ASP A 340 7.22 -21.33 37.89
N VAL A 341 6.59 -20.16 38.01
CA VAL A 341 7.14 -18.85 37.57
C VAL A 341 8.53 -18.57 38.14
N ALA A 342 8.83 -19.07 39.35
CA ALA A 342 10.14 -18.90 39.98
C ALA A 342 11.28 -19.65 39.27
N TYR A 343 10.98 -20.64 38.43
CA TYR A 343 11.95 -21.41 37.67
C TYR A 343 12.13 -20.93 36.22
N LEU A 344 11.20 -20.10 35.73
CA LEU A 344 11.30 -19.48 34.40
C LEU A 344 12.49 -18.51 34.34
N ASP A 345 13.09 -18.39 33.15
CA ASP A 345 14.12 -17.39 32.86
C ASP A 345 13.52 -15.97 32.80
N ASN A 346 14.37 -14.94 32.64
CA ASN A 346 13.88 -13.56 32.62
C ASN A 346 13.04 -13.24 31.37
N LEU A 347 13.31 -13.90 30.23
CA LEU A 347 12.61 -13.67 28.97
C LEU A 347 11.20 -14.29 28.99
N GLN A 348 11.11 -15.55 29.41
CA GLN A 348 9.89 -16.30 29.68
C GLN A 348 9.05 -15.61 30.73
N ARG A 349 9.62 -15.13 31.84
CA ARG A 349 8.86 -14.33 32.84
C ARG A 349 8.27 -13.08 32.22
N TYR A 350 9.03 -12.39 31.37
CA TYR A 350 8.53 -11.22 30.67
C TYR A 350 7.35 -11.55 29.76
N PHE A 351 7.48 -12.55 28.88
CA PHE A 351 6.40 -12.95 27.97
C PHE A 351 5.21 -13.60 28.69
N TYR A 352 5.44 -14.37 29.74
CA TYR A 352 4.38 -14.86 30.63
C TYR A 352 3.63 -13.71 31.29
N GLY A 353 4.35 -12.68 31.75
CA GLY A 353 3.75 -11.41 32.18
C GLY A 353 2.91 -10.77 31.07
N GLN A 354 3.41 -10.69 29.83
CA GLN A 354 2.63 -10.18 28.71
C GLN A 354 1.36 -11.01 28.42
N CYS A 355 1.42 -12.34 28.56
CA CYS A 355 0.24 -13.21 28.47
C CYS A 355 -0.81 -12.86 29.53
N LEU A 356 -0.39 -12.62 30.78
CA LEU A 356 -1.30 -12.21 31.86
C LEU A 356 -1.84 -10.78 31.69
N ASP A 357 -1.02 -9.85 31.17
CA ASP A 357 -1.47 -8.52 30.76
C ASP A 357 -2.60 -8.64 29.73
N LEU A 358 -2.40 -9.42 28.66
CA LEU A 358 -3.39 -9.63 27.60
C LEU A 358 -4.65 -10.35 28.12
N LEU A 359 -4.49 -11.38 28.96
CA LEU A 359 -5.61 -12.08 29.56
C LEU A 359 -6.45 -11.15 30.45
N GLY A 360 -5.78 -10.35 31.29
CA GLY A 360 -6.43 -9.34 32.13
C GLY A 360 -7.17 -8.29 31.30
N HIS A 361 -6.58 -7.87 30.18
CA HIS A 361 -7.20 -6.96 29.23
C HIS A 361 -8.49 -7.56 28.62
N ILE A 362 -8.45 -8.81 28.15
CA ILE A 362 -9.63 -9.49 27.58
C ILE A 362 -10.77 -9.58 28.61
N TYR A 363 -10.46 -9.88 29.88
CA TYR A 363 -11.46 -9.90 30.95
C TYR A 363 -12.02 -8.52 31.29
N PHE A 364 -11.19 -7.48 31.18
CA PHE A 364 -11.58 -6.09 31.40
C PHE A 364 -12.49 -5.57 30.28
N THR A 365 -12.15 -5.82 29.02
CA THR A 365 -13.01 -5.40 27.90
C THR A 365 -14.24 -6.29 27.76
N GLY A 366 -14.13 -7.58 28.11
CA GLY A 366 -15.22 -8.53 27.94
C GLY A 366 -15.53 -8.82 26.46
N ASP A 367 -14.54 -8.74 25.57
CA ASP A 367 -14.71 -8.93 24.11
C ASP A 367 -15.37 -10.27 23.73
N ASP A 368 -15.24 -11.30 24.57
CA ASP A 368 -15.86 -12.62 24.37
C ASP A 368 -16.89 -13.00 25.46
N LEU A 369 -17.18 -12.10 26.40
CA LEU A 369 -18.06 -12.34 27.54
C LEU A 369 -19.36 -11.54 27.39
N GLU A 370 -20.45 -12.06 27.94
CA GLU A 370 -21.70 -11.27 28.03
C GLU A 370 -21.51 -10.00 28.88
N LYS A 371 -20.60 -10.06 29.87
CA LYS A 371 -20.22 -8.94 30.74
C LYS A 371 -18.75 -9.05 31.15
N PRO A 372 -18.04 -7.92 31.29
CA PRO A 372 -16.68 -7.89 31.84
C PRO A 372 -16.59 -8.47 33.26
N ASP A 373 -15.53 -9.24 33.53
CA ASP A 373 -15.22 -9.77 34.87
C ASP A 373 -14.05 -8.97 35.47
N ILE A 374 -14.42 -7.86 36.12
CA ILE A 374 -13.46 -6.90 36.66
C ILE A 374 -12.60 -7.50 37.78
N ALA A 375 -13.14 -8.42 38.57
CA ALA A 375 -12.40 -9.05 39.68
C ALA A 375 -11.28 -9.96 39.16
N LYS A 376 -11.56 -10.76 38.13
CA LYS A 376 -10.52 -11.57 37.46
C LYS A 376 -9.52 -10.70 36.71
N ALA A 377 -10.01 -9.68 35.99
CA ALA A 377 -9.14 -8.73 35.30
C ALA A 377 -8.13 -8.10 36.27
N GLU A 378 -8.60 -7.54 37.39
CA GLU A 378 -7.72 -6.92 38.39
C GLU A 378 -6.71 -7.94 38.99
N LYS A 379 -7.14 -9.19 39.24
CA LYS A 379 -6.26 -10.25 39.74
C LYS A 379 -5.10 -10.52 38.77
N TYR A 380 -5.40 -10.76 37.50
CA TYR A 380 -4.38 -11.08 36.49
C TYR A 380 -3.47 -9.89 36.18
N LEU A 381 -4.04 -8.69 36.06
CA LEU A 381 -3.28 -7.46 35.80
C LEU A 381 -2.30 -7.13 36.94
N LYS A 382 -2.71 -7.26 38.21
CA LYS A 382 -1.80 -7.08 39.35
C LYS A 382 -0.69 -8.12 39.40
N ARG A 383 -1.04 -9.39 39.11
CA ARG A 383 -0.06 -10.48 39.06
C ARG A 383 0.99 -10.23 37.97
N SER A 384 0.54 -9.82 36.79
CA SER A 384 1.40 -9.45 35.68
C SER A 384 2.34 -8.29 36.02
N LEU A 385 1.81 -7.22 36.62
CA LEU A 385 2.60 -6.04 37.02
C LEU A 385 3.81 -6.45 37.88
N ILE A 386 3.60 -7.32 38.87
CA ILE A 386 4.66 -7.82 39.77
C ILE A 386 5.72 -8.60 38.99
N ILE A 387 5.32 -9.43 38.03
CA ILE A 387 6.22 -10.27 37.25
C ILE A 387 7.04 -9.42 36.26
N ILE A 388 6.40 -8.50 35.54
CA ILE A 388 7.08 -7.66 34.55
C ILE A 388 8.06 -6.69 35.23
N GLU A 389 7.65 -6.04 36.33
CA GLU A 389 8.52 -5.10 37.07
C GLU A 389 9.70 -5.79 37.75
N SER A 390 9.59 -7.09 38.08
CA SER A 390 10.69 -7.86 38.66
C SER A 390 11.63 -8.46 37.60
N SER A 391 11.14 -8.73 36.40
CA SER A 391 11.91 -9.36 35.31
C SER A 391 12.51 -8.36 34.32
N SER A 392 11.91 -7.18 34.14
CA SER A 392 12.28 -6.22 33.10
C SER A 392 12.20 -4.78 33.59
N LYS A 393 12.90 -3.87 32.89
CA LYS A 393 12.73 -2.42 33.07
C LYS A 393 11.59 -1.85 32.22
N VAL A 394 10.90 -2.69 31.46
CA VAL A 394 9.81 -2.29 30.56
C VAL A 394 8.56 -2.04 31.39
N LYS A 395 7.86 -0.94 31.09
CA LYS A 395 6.60 -0.61 31.76
C LYS A 395 5.48 -1.55 31.30
N SER A 396 4.87 -2.27 32.23
CA SER A 396 3.72 -3.17 31.97
C SER A 396 2.49 -2.41 31.46
N GLY A 397 1.71 -3.07 30.58
CA GLY A 397 0.43 -2.56 30.07
C GLY A 397 -0.66 -2.53 31.12
N ALA A 398 -0.58 -3.40 32.13
CA ALA A 398 -1.54 -3.46 33.22
C ALA A 398 -1.72 -2.14 33.96
N ASN A 399 -0.73 -1.24 33.97
CA ASN A 399 -0.89 0.09 34.55
C ASN A 399 -2.03 0.88 33.89
N VAL A 400 -2.23 0.74 32.58
CA VAL A 400 -3.29 1.45 31.85
C VAL A 400 -4.65 0.92 32.26
N ASP A 401 -4.83 -0.40 32.14
CA ASP A 401 -6.11 -1.07 32.42
C ASP A 401 -6.48 -0.97 33.91
N LEU A 402 -5.52 -1.13 34.83
CA LEU A 402 -5.76 -0.90 36.26
C LEU A 402 -6.18 0.55 36.52
N GLY A 403 -5.53 1.53 35.88
CA GLY A 403 -5.93 2.93 35.98
C GLY A 403 -7.39 3.14 35.60
N LEU A 404 -7.81 2.58 34.45
CA LEU A 404 -9.20 2.63 33.97
C LEU A 404 -10.18 1.95 34.94
N ILE A 405 -9.83 0.76 35.45
CA ILE A 405 -10.64 0.04 36.44
C ILE A 405 -10.83 0.90 37.70
N TYR A 406 -9.77 1.50 38.23
CA TYR A 406 -9.86 2.33 39.42
C TYR A 406 -10.65 3.62 39.20
N GLN A 407 -10.55 4.25 38.02
CA GLN A 407 -11.29 5.46 37.70
C GLN A 407 -12.80 5.19 37.51
N TYR A 408 -13.16 4.22 36.65
CA TYR A 408 -14.55 4.06 36.21
C TYR A 408 -15.36 3.05 37.04
N TYR A 409 -14.73 2.01 37.60
CA TYR A 409 -15.46 0.98 38.37
C TYR A 409 -15.37 1.19 39.87
N TYR A 410 -14.22 1.64 40.38
CA TYR A 410 -14.01 1.90 41.80
C TYR A 410 -14.11 3.37 42.20
N PHE A 411 -14.24 4.30 41.24
CA PHE A 411 -14.34 5.75 41.48
C PHE A 411 -13.23 6.31 42.37
N ASN A 412 -11.99 5.85 42.16
CA ASN A 412 -10.81 6.25 42.92
C ASN A 412 -9.76 6.89 42.01
N ASP A 413 -9.97 8.17 41.71
CA ASP A 413 -9.12 8.95 40.81
C ASP A 413 -7.68 9.09 41.33
N THR A 414 -7.49 9.16 42.64
CA THR A 414 -6.13 9.30 43.22
C THR A 414 -5.24 8.11 42.89
N LYS A 415 -5.79 6.88 42.98
CA LYS A 415 -5.09 5.66 42.58
C LYS A 415 -4.96 5.58 41.06
N ALA A 416 -6.01 5.94 40.32
CA ALA A 416 -5.97 5.94 38.86
C ALA A 416 -4.84 6.83 38.32
N ILE A 417 -4.71 8.06 38.84
CA ILE A 417 -3.64 9.01 38.47
C ILE A 417 -2.25 8.42 38.76
N GLN A 418 -2.08 7.69 39.87
CA GLN A 418 -0.80 7.03 40.16
C GLN A 418 -0.45 5.99 39.09
N TYR A 419 -1.43 5.16 38.69
CA TYR A 419 -1.24 4.18 37.62
C TYR A 419 -1.00 4.84 36.25
N TYR A 420 -1.73 5.91 35.91
CA TYR A 420 -1.50 6.67 34.67
C TYR A 420 -0.11 7.31 34.62
N LYS A 421 0.37 7.88 35.73
CA LYS A 421 1.75 8.40 35.81
C LYS A 421 2.79 7.30 35.58
N LYS A 422 2.55 6.09 36.11
CA LYS A 422 3.42 4.93 35.85
C LYS A 422 3.34 4.49 34.38
N GLY A 423 2.14 4.41 33.81
CA GLY A 423 1.89 4.01 32.41
C GLY A 423 2.35 5.01 31.36
N LYS A 424 2.52 6.29 31.72
CA LYS A 424 3.01 7.34 30.81
C LYS A 424 4.42 7.01 30.30
N GLY A 425 4.60 7.02 28.99
CA GLY A 425 5.89 6.69 28.34
C GLY A 425 6.09 5.23 27.95
N LYS A 426 5.08 4.36 28.11
CA LYS A 426 5.08 3.05 27.43
C LYS A 426 5.03 3.27 25.91
N THR A 427 5.86 2.54 25.16
CA THR A 427 5.93 2.60 23.69
C THR A 427 4.61 2.20 23.02
N ASN A 428 3.88 1.24 23.61
CA ASN A 428 2.61 0.71 23.07
C ASN A 428 1.37 1.40 23.68
N ASN A 429 1.51 2.58 24.29
CA ASN A 429 0.33 3.34 24.75
C ASN A 429 -0.30 4.05 23.54
N ASN A 430 -1.53 3.63 23.19
CA ASN A 430 -2.35 4.18 22.10
C ASN A 430 -2.84 5.62 22.32
N GLY A 431 -2.49 6.25 23.46
CA GLY A 431 -2.86 7.63 23.79
C GLY A 431 -4.00 7.74 24.81
N ILE A 432 -4.59 6.62 25.24
CA ILE A 432 -5.69 6.62 26.22
C ILE A 432 -5.26 7.23 27.56
N VAL A 433 -4.03 7.01 27.99
CA VAL A 433 -3.53 7.56 29.27
C VAL A 433 -3.51 9.09 29.24
N GLU A 434 -2.99 9.69 28.16
CA GLU A 434 -2.97 11.14 27.99
C GLU A 434 -4.38 11.71 27.87
N TYR A 435 -5.29 11.00 27.19
CA TYR A 435 -6.69 11.37 27.12
C TYR A 435 -7.33 11.39 28.52
N GLN A 436 -7.20 10.32 29.31
CA GLN A 436 -7.76 10.27 30.66
C GLN A 436 -7.17 11.32 31.59
N LEU A 437 -5.84 11.52 31.52
CA LEU A 437 -5.19 12.60 32.26
C LEU A 437 -5.75 13.96 31.86
N SER A 438 -6.00 14.22 30.58
CA SER A 438 -6.59 15.50 30.13
C SER A 438 -8.00 15.73 30.71
N VAL A 439 -8.82 14.67 30.77
CA VAL A 439 -10.16 14.72 31.37
C VAL A 439 -10.07 15.01 32.86
N LEU A 440 -9.23 14.26 33.60
CA LEU A 440 -9.02 14.45 35.03
C LEU A 440 -8.41 15.82 35.37
N THR A 441 -7.49 16.33 34.55
CA THR A 441 -6.92 17.69 34.74
C THR A 441 -7.97 18.78 34.61
N SER A 442 -8.93 18.60 33.71
CA SER A 442 -10.03 19.54 33.49
C SER A 442 -11.03 19.52 34.66
N GLN A 443 -11.23 18.35 35.25
CA GLN A 443 -12.11 18.16 36.42
C GLN A 443 -11.46 18.62 37.72
N TYR A 444 -10.14 18.45 37.87
CA TYR A 444 -9.37 18.79 39.07
C TYR A 444 -8.20 19.72 38.75
N PRO A 445 -8.44 21.03 38.56
CA PRO A 445 -7.40 22.00 38.19
C PRO A 445 -6.28 22.10 39.22
N ASP A 446 -6.60 21.91 40.50
CA ASP A 446 -5.68 22.06 41.63
C ASP A 446 -4.53 21.03 41.65
N LEU A 447 -4.70 19.90 40.96
CA LEU A 447 -3.69 18.84 40.93
C LEU A 447 -2.49 19.12 40.01
N LEU A 448 -2.52 20.19 39.20
CA LEU A 448 -1.42 20.65 38.34
C LEU A 448 -0.75 19.51 37.54
N LEU A 449 -1.56 18.63 36.96
CA LEU A 449 -1.12 17.43 36.23
C LEU A 449 -0.61 17.71 34.81
N GLY A 450 -0.77 18.95 34.33
CA GLY A 450 -0.41 19.41 33.00
C GLY A 450 -1.49 20.31 32.40
N ASP A 451 -1.24 20.82 31.19
CA ASP A 451 -2.25 21.53 30.40
C ASP A 451 -3.18 20.51 29.70
N PRO A 452 -4.50 20.56 29.93
CA PRO A 452 -5.45 19.66 29.27
C PRO A 452 -5.34 19.68 27.74
N PHE A 453 -5.09 20.85 27.15
CA PHE A 453 -4.99 21.00 25.69
C PHE A 453 -3.78 20.25 25.13
N LEU A 454 -2.62 20.39 25.78
CA LEU A 454 -1.40 19.70 25.37
C LEU A 454 -1.49 18.19 25.57
N LEU A 455 -2.12 17.74 26.65
CA LEU A 455 -2.36 16.31 26.89
C LEU A 455 -3.30 15.72 25.81
N MET A 456 -4.33 16.46 25.41
CA MET A 456 -5.21 16.06 24.32
C MET A 456 -4.47 16.00 22.97
N GLU A 457 -3.58 16.95 22.69
CA GLU A 457 -2.73 16.94 21.50
C GLU A 457 -1.80 15.71 21.49
N GLN A 458 -1.21 15.36 22.64
CA GLN A 458 -0.41 14.14 22.80
C GLN A 458 -1.24 12.88 22.58
N ALA A 459 -2.44 12.79 23.16
CA ALA A 459 -3.35 11.65 22.98
C ALA A 459 -3.71 11.45 21.49
N LYS A 460 -4.03 12.55 20.80
CA LYS A 460 -4.29 12.54 19.35
C LYS A 460 -3.06 12.08 18.55
N SER A 461 -1.87 12.57 18.88
CA SER A 461 -0.64 12.22 18.17
C SER A 461 -0.27 10.74 18.28
N LYS A 462 -0.69 10.09 19.38
CA LYS A 462 -0.53 8.65 19.61
C LYS A 462 -1.58 7.77 18.94
N GLY A 463 -2.63 8.37 18.36
CA GLY A 463 -3.65 7.66 17.59
C GLY A 463 -4.92 7.28 18.37
N PHE A 464 -5.19 7.86 19.54
CA PHE A 464 -6.46 7.60 20.24
C PHE A 464 -7.61 8.31 19.51
N ILE A 465 -8.53 7.54 18.92
CA ILE A 465 -9.58 8.05 18.02
C ILE A 465 -10.50 9.07 18.72
N PRO A 466 -11.05 8.83 19.93
CA PRO A 466 -11.88 9.82 20.64
C PRO A 466 -11.16 11.13 20.96
N ALA A 467 -9.85 11.08 21.26
CA ALA A 467 -9.07 12.28 21.54
C ALA A 467 -9.03 13.23 20.34
N ARG A 468 -9.08 12.71 19.11
CA ARG A 468 -9.06 13.55 17.91
C ARG A 468 -10.32 14.39 17.77
N TYR A 469 -11.48 13.81 18.07
CA TYR A 469 -12.75 14.54 18.09
C TYR A 469 -12.74 15.61 19.19
N GLU A 470 -12.38 15.25 20.43
CA GLU A 470 -12.39 16.21 21.53
C GLU A 470 -11.33 17.31 21.34
N TYR A 471 -10.19 17.00 20.75
CA TYR A 471 -9.21 17.99 20.32
C TYR A 471 -9.80 18.98 19.30
N ALA A 472 -10.51 18.49 18.28
CA ALA A 472 -11.16 19.35 17.29
C ALA A 472 -12.23 20.26 17.92
N ASN A 473 -13.00 19.72 18.87
CA ASN A 473 -13.99 20.48 19.66
C ASN A 473 -13.32 21.57 20.52
N MET A 474 -12.18 21.27 21.15
CA MET A 474 -11.40 22.26 21.91
C MET A 474 -10.85 23.39 21.02
N LEU A 475 -10.40 23.06 19.80
CA LEU A 475 -9.97 24.06 18.81
C LEU A 475 -11.12 24.99 18.43
N GLU A 476 -12.30 24.45 18.14
CA GLU A 476 -13.48 25.24 17.76
C GLU A 476 -13.95 26.16 18.89
N LYS A 477 -13.87 25.70 20.14
CA LYS A 477 -14.17 26.52 21.33
C LYS A 477 -13.12 27.61 21.61
N GLY A 478 -11.98 27.60 20.91
CA GLY A 478 -10.95 28.63 21.06
C GLY A 478 -10.12 28.51 22.34
N VAL A 479 -9.99 27.32 22.94
CA VAL A 479 -9.33 27.12 24.25
C VAL A 479 -7.88 27.65 24.30
N ASN A 480 -7.18 27.70 23.16
CA ASN A 480 -5.78 28.13 23.06
C ASN A 480 -5.54 29.18 21.95
N ASP A 481 -6.59 29.87 21.46
CA ASP A 481 -6.54 30.85 20.36
C ASP A 481 -5.88 30.37 19.04
N ARG A 482 -5.63 29.07 18.88
CA ARG A 482 -5.04 28.43 17.68
C ARG A 482 -6.09 27.97 16.67
N TYR A 483 -7.29 28.56 16.71
CA TYR A 483 -8.37 28.17 15.82
C TYR A 483 -8.02 28.48 14.37
N SER A 484 -8.12 27.47 13.51
CA SER A 484 -8.05 27.62 12.06
C SER A 484 -9.05 26.65 11.45
N CYS A 485 -9.93 27.17 10.59
CA CYS A 485 -10.96 26.37 9.92
C CYS A 485 -10.35 25.16 9.19
N GLU A 486 -9.22 25.35 8.51
CA GLU A 486 -8.54 24.29 7.77
C GLU A 486 -8.00 23.19 8.71
N ASN A 487 -7.38 23.59 9.83
CA ASN A 487 -6.85 22.64 10.81
C ASN A 487 -8.00 21.89 11.50
N THR A 488 -9.05 22.59 11.95
CA THR A 488 -10.20 21.96 12.59
C THR A 488 -10.92 21.01 11.61
N ALA A 489 -11.10 21.41 10.35
CA ALA A 489 -11.67 20.54 9.31
C ALA A 489 -10.81 19.30 9.07
N TYR A 490 -9.48 19.44 9.09
CA TYR A 490 -8.55 18.31 8.99
C TYR A 490 -8.73 17.33 10.15
N ASN A 491 -8.77 17.79 11.40
CA ASN A 491 -8.94 16.89 12.55
C ASN A 491 -10.29 16.16 12.52
N TYR A 492 -11.39 16.83 12.14
CA TYR A 492 -12.68 16.15 11.93
C TYR A 492 -12.65 15.20 10.73
N LYS A 493 -12.02 15.58 9.62
CA LYS A 493 -11.81 14.70 8.45
C LYS A 493 -11.14 13.40 8.88
N THR A 494 -10.01 13.49 9.58
CA THR A 494 -9.25 12.29 9.95
C THR A 494 -9.98 11.45 11.00
N PHE A 495 -10.75 12.05 11.92
CA PHE A 495 -11.64 11.30 12.82
C PHE A 495 -12.71 10.52 12.04
N VAL A 496 -13.33 11.12 11.02
CA VAL A 496 -14.30 10.44 10.17
C VAL A 496 -13.64 9.29 9.38
N GLU A 497 -12.42 9.48 8.88
CA GLU A 497 -11.67 8.46 8.15
C GLU A 497 -11.26 7.28 9.06
N GLU A 498 -10.84 7.54 10.30
CA GLU A 498 -10.47 6.52 11.29
C GLU A 498 -11.64 5.63 11.71
N ASN A 499 -12.88 6.14 11.67
CA ASN A 499 -14.09 5.35 11.91
C ASN A 499 -14.51 4.56 10.65
N GLU A 500 -13.56 3.79 10.12
CA GLU A 500 -13.66 3.08 8.86
C GLU A 500 -14.82 2.09 8.81
N GLY A 501 -15.04 1.28 9.86
CA GLY A 501 -16.04 0.22 9.82
C GLY A 501 -17.46 0.73 9.56
N GLN A 502 -17.75 1.98 9.94
CA GLN A 502 -19.04 2.62 9.67
C GLN A 502 -19.06 3.43 8.37
N MET A 503 -17.96 4.14 8.08
CA MET A 503 -17.90 5.06 6.93
C MET A 503 -17.59 4.32 5.62
N ALA A 504 -16.65 3.38 5.66
CA ALA A 504 -16.13 2.64 4.53
C ALA A 504 -16.13 1.10 4.70
N PRO A 505 -17.29 0.47 5.02
CA PRO A 505 -17.38 -1.00 5.15
C PRO A 505 -17.07 -1.76 3.85
N HIS A 506 -17.10 -1.06 2.71
CA HIS A 506 -16.76 -1.61 1.40
C HIS A 506 -15.25 -1.86 1.23
N LEU A 507 -14.36 -1.32 2.08
CA LEU A 507 -12.92 -1.62 2.05
C LEU A 507 -12.63 -3.07 2.43
N ARG A 508 -13.18 -3.54 3.56
CA ARG A 508 -13.15 -4.97 3.93
C ARG A 508 -13.70 -5.85 2.81
N SER A 509 -14.83 -5.43 2.24
CA SER A 509 -15.46 -6.17 1.16
C SER A 509 -14.59 -6.19 -0.10
N ALA A 510 -13.95 -5.07 -0.47
CA ALA A 510 -13.01 -4.97 -1.60
C ALA A 510 -11.82 -5.89 -1.42
N PHE A 511 -11.24 -5.93 -0.21
CA PHE A 511 -10.13 -6.82 0.09
C PHE A 511 -10.55 -8.29 -0.02
N ASN A 512 -11.73 -8.66 0.49
CA ASN A 512 -12.26 -10.01 0.33
C ASN A 512 -12.47 -10.40 -1.15
N GLU A 513 -12.95 -9.47 -1.99
CA GLU A 513 -13.04 -9.73 -3.45
C GLU A 513 -11.69 -9.97 -4.09
N LEU A 514 -10.69 -9.21 -3.65
CA LEU A 514 -9.34 -9.28 -4.16
C LEU A 514 -8.71 -10.63 -3.82
N LEU A 515 -8.95 -11.16 -2.61
CA LEU A 515 -8.56 -12.52 -2.21
C LEU A 515 -9.25 -13.61 -3.04
N LEU A 516 -10.49 -13.38 -3.46
CA LEU A 516 -11.24 -14.29 -4.33
C LEU A 516 -10.82 -14.18 -5.82
N GLY A 517 -9.94 -13.25 -6.17
CA GLY A 517 -9.50 -12.99 -7.55
C GLY A 517 -10.46 -12.12 -8.38
N ASN A 518 -11.53 -11.58 -7.78
CA ASN A 518 -12.52 -10.73 -8.45
C ASN A 518 -12.04 -9.26 -8.51
N SER A 519 -10.97 -9.01 -9.26
CA SER A 519 -10.30 -7.69 -9.33
C SER A 519 -11.21 -6.55 -9.82
N GLY A 520 -12.14 -6.79 -10.76
CA GLY A 520 -13.08 -5.77 -11.25
C GLY A 520 -14.04 -5.26 -10.17
N VAL A 521 -14.60 -6.17 -9.37
CA VAL A 521 -15.46 -5.81 -8.24
C VAL A 521 -14.66 -5.13 -7.13
N ALA A 522 -13.44 -5.62 -6.85
CA ALA A 522 -12.53 -4.99 -5.91
C ALA A 522 -12.23 -3.54 -6.33
N LEU A 523 -11.94 -3.30 -7.61
CA LEU A 523 -11.71 -1.97 -8.18
C LEU A 523 -12.91 -1.05 -8.00
N TRP A 524 -14.13 -1.52 -8.29
CA TRP A 524 -15.36 -0.76 -8.06
C TRP A 524 -15.53 -0.34 -6.59
N LYS A 525 -15.26 -1.25 -5.64
CA LYS A 525 -15.38 -0.98 -4.20
C LYS A 525 -14.29 -0.03 -3.71
N TYR A 526 -13.02 -0.21 -4.13
CA TYR A 526 -11.96 0.74 -3.81
C TYR A 526 -12.23 2.12 -4.39
N ALA A 527 -12.78 2.21 -5.61
CA ALA A 527 -13.11 3.50 -6.22
C ALA A 527 -14.18 4.27 -5.43
N GLN A 528 -15.16 3.57 -4.82
CA GLN A 528 -16.12 4.21 -3.91
C GLN A 528 -15.42 4.83 -2.68
N ALA A 529 -14.48 4.12 -2.05
CA ALA A 529 -13.68 4.65 -0.94
C ALA A 529 -12.75 5.78 -1.39
N ALA A 530 -12.18 5.67 -2.58
CA ALA A 530 -11.28 6.67 -3.15
C ALA A 530 -11.99 8.02 -3.36
N GLU A 531 -13.26 8.00 -3.80
CA GLU A 531 -14.11 9.18 -3.90
C GLU A 531 -14.49 9.77 -2.53
N GLN A 532 -14.59 8.94 -1.47
CA GLN A 532 -14.82 9.40 -0.08
C GLN A 532 -13.62 10.14 0.51
N GLY A 533 -12.43 9.96 -0.06
CA GLY A 533 -11.23 10.69 0.31
C GLY A 533 -10.13 9.83 0.94
N TYR A 534 -10.35 8.52 1.10
CA TYR A 534 -9.33 7.61 1.63
C TYR A 534 -8.11 7.57 0.70
N GLU A 535 -6.96 8.03 1.20
CA GLU A 535 -5.69 8.03 0.46
C GLU A 535 -5.26 6.62 0.04
N THR A 536 -5.38 5.66 0.95
CA THR A 536 -5.03 4.26 0.70
C THR A 536 -5.86 3.67 -0.44
N ALA A 537 -7.16 3.96 -0.47
CA ALA A 537 -8.07 3.53 -1.51
C ALA A 537 -7.78 4.21 -2.84
N GLN A 538 -7.39 5.50 -2.84
CA GLN A 538 -6.96 6.20 -4.06
C GLN A 538 -5.76 5.50 -4.69
N VAL A 539 -4.76 5.15 -3.89
CA VAL A 539 -3.58 4.40 -4.36
C VAL A 539 -3.96 3.00 -4.84
N SER A 540 -4.76 2.26 -4.07
CA SER A 540 -5.21 0.90 -4.44
C SER A 540 -6.04 0.90 -5.72
N THR A 541 -6.96 1.87 -5.90
CA THR A 541 -7.72 2.05 -7.14
C THR A 541 -6.78 2.36 -8.31
N ALA A 542 -5.83 3.28 -8.13
CA ALA A 542 -4.89 3.62 -9.18
C ALA A 542 -4.02 2.42 -9.59
N TYR A 543 -3.54 1.65 -8.61
CA TYR A 543 -2.76 0.44 -8.83
C TYR A 543 -3.54 -0.65 -9.58
N LEU A 544 -4.82 -0.86 -9.24
CA LEU A 544 -5.71 -1.79 -9.95
C LEU A 544 -6.12 -1.31 -11.35
N LEU A 545 -6.01 0.00 -11.62
CA LEU A 545 -6.28 0.56 -12.95
C LEU A 545 -5.07 0.40 -13.87
N TYR A 546 -3.88 0.67 -13.35
CA TYR A 546 -2.63 0.62 -14.08
C TYR A 546 -1.45 0.39 -13.14
N GLN A 547 -0.67 -0.66 -13.40
CA GLN A 547 0.58 -0.95 -12.73
C GLN A 547 1.74 -0.52 -13.64
N VAL A 548 2.77 0.10 -13.09
CA VAL A 548 3.98 0.40 -13.87
C VAL A 548 4.68 -0.95 -14.14
N PRO A 549 5.02 -1.26 -15.41
CA PRO A 549 5.70 -2.52 -15.73
C PRO A 549 7.08 -2.57 -15.07
N LEU A 550 7.56 -3.78 -14.82
CA LEU A 550 8.96 -4.00 -14.45
C LEU A 550 9.87 -3.59 -15.63
N GLU A 551 11.11 -3.26 -15.30
CA GLU A 551 12.08 -2.85 -16.31
C GLU A 551 12.33 -3.99 -17.31
N LEU A 552 12.34 -3.68 -18.61
CA LEU A 552 12.45 -4.60 -19.75
C LEU A 552 11.20 -5.43 -20.10
N ASP A 553 10.13 -5.34 -19.30
CA ASP A 553 8.84 -5.95 -19.64
C ASP A 553 8.02 -5.06 -20.60
N ASP A 554 7.18 -5.70 -21.41
CA ASP A 554 6.24 -4.97 -22.25
C ASP A 554 5.23 -4.21 -21.38
N PRO A 555 4.90 -2.95 -21.71
CA PRO A 555 3.95 -2.17 -20.93
C PRO A 555 2.55 -2.80 -20.98
N PRO A 556 1.77 -2.71 -19.90
CA PRO A 556 0.47 -3.37 -19.84
C PRO A 556 -0.51 -2.78 -20.87
N ILE A 557 -1.20 -3.69 -21.57
CA ILE A 557 -2.24 -3.35 -22.54
C ILE A 557 -3.46 -2.86 -21.77
N THR A 558 -3.70 -1.55 -21.84
CA THR A 558 -4.82 -0.85 -21.17
C THR A 558 -5.24 0.36 -22.02
N THR A 559 -6.50 0.77 -21.92
CA THR A 559 -7.01 1.97 -22.62
C THR A 559 -6.37 3.24 -22.06
N GLU A 560 -6.18 4.25 -22.92
CA GLU A 560 -5.59 5.53 -22.49
C GLU A 560 -6.44 6.22 -21.42
N GLU A 561 -7.77 6.13 -21.52
CA GLU A 561 -8.70 6.69 -20.52
C GLU A 561 -8.46 6.09 -19.12
N ARG A 562 -8.22 4.78 -19.04
CA ARG A 562 -7.93 4.08 -17.79
C ARG A 562 -6.60 4.51 -17.18
N LYS A 563 -5.56 4.71 -18.01
CA LYS A 563 -4.26 5.25 -17.59
C LYS A 563 -4.41 6.67 -17.03
N LEU A 564 -5.13 7.54 -17.76
CA LEU A 564 -5.38 8.91 -17.32
C LEU A 564 -6.18 8.95 -16.01
N LEU A 565 -7.18 8.07 -15.86
CA LEU A 565 -7.92 7.94 -14.61
C LEU A 565 -7.01 7.48 -13.45
N ALA A 566 -6.11 6.50 -13.67
CA ALA A 566 -5.11 6.10 -12.68
C ALA A 566 -4.24 7.30 -12.23
N VAL A 567 -3.77 8.11 -13.19
CA VAL A 567 -3.03 9.35 -12.88
C VAL A 567 -3.86 10.33 -12.05
N THR A 568 -5.16 10.47 -12.33
CA THR A 568 -6.01 11.36 -11.50
C THR A 568 -6.11 10.87 -10.05
N TYR A 569 -6.13 9.56 -9.80
CA TYR A 569 -6.13 9.01 -8.45
C TYR A 569 -4.77 9.14 -7.76
N TYR A 570 -3.67 8.82 -8.45
CA TYR A 570 -2.33 9.02 -7.92
C TYR A 570 -2.04 10.48 -7.58
N THR A 571 -2.45 11.42 -8.45
CA THR A 571 -2.29 12.86 -8.17
C THR A 571 -3.15 13.35 -6.99
N ARG A 572 -4.33 12.75 -6.75
CA ARG A 572 -5.12 13.00 -5.54
C ARG A 572 -4.40 12.48 -4.30
N ALA A 573 -3.87 11.26 -4.32
CA ALA A 573 -3.08 10.70 -3.22
C ALA A 573 -1.82 11.53 -2.94
N PHE A 574 -1.14 12.03 -3.99
CA PHE A 574 0.01 12.92 -3.87
C PHE A 574 -0.30 14.24 -3.17
N LYS A 575 -1.49 14.81 -3.43
CA LYS A 575 -2.00 16.00 -2.72
C LYS A 575 -2.29 15.69 -1.24
N GLN A 576 -2.59 14.44 -0.89
CA GLN A 576 -2.75 13.98 0.49
C GLN A 576 -1.41 13.59 1.17
N ASN A 577 -0.28 13.94 0.54
CA ASN A 577 1.09 13.68 1.00
C ASN A 577 1.63 12.27 0.78
N ASN A 578 0.99 11.44 -0.04
CA ASN A 578 1.66 10.24 -0.55
C ASN A 578 2.67 10.63 -1.64
N ILE A 579 3.96 10.69 -1.29
CA ILE A 579 5.00 11.18 -2.19
C ILE A 579 5.21 10.22 -3.38
N ASP A 580 5.16 8.92 -3.13
CA ASP A 580 5.44 7.86 -4.11
C ASP A 580 4.39 7.84 -5.23
N ALA A 581 3.12 8.09 -4.88
CA ALA A 581 2.05 8.28 -5.85
C ALA A 581 2.36 9.39 -6.87
N GLY A 582 3.06 10.45 -6.47
CA GLY A 582 3.46 11.54 -7.38
C GLY A 582 4.52 11.11 -8.39
N VAL A 583 5.44 10.23 -8.00
CA VAL A 583 6.47 9.66 -8.87
C VAL A 583 5.82 8.75 -9.91
N ILE A 584 4.97 7.81 -9.47
CA ILE A 584 4.25 6.89 -10.35
C ILE A 584 3.34 7.64 -11.33
N ALA A 585 2.65 8.69 -10.88
CA ALA A 585 1.88 9.55 -11.79
C ALA A 585 2.77 10.22 -12.87
N GLY A 586 4.00 10.60 -12.50
CA GLY A 586 5.01 11.08 -13.43
C GLY A 586 5.43 10.00 -14.43
N ASP A 587 5.68 8.78 -13.96
CA ASP A 587 6.09 7.63 -14.79
C ASP A 587 5.01 7.26 -15.82
N ILE A 588 3.73 7.34 -15.44
CA ILE A 588 2.63 7.13 -16.39
C ILE A 588 2.61 8.23 -17.47
N TYR A 589 2.76 9.51 -17.09
CA TYR A 589 2.83 10.59 -18.10
C TYR A 589 4.07 10.50 -18.98
N TYR A 590 5.18 10.02 -18.42
CA TYR A 590 6.41 9.72 -19.15
C TYR A 590 6.17 8.62 -20.20
N GLY A 591 5.49 7.53 -19.82
CA GLY A 591 5.11 6.44 -20.73
C GLY A 591 4.07 6.86 -21.79
N LEU A 592 3.29 7.91 -21.53
CA LEU A 592 2.40 8.55 -22.49
C LEU A 592 3.10 9.63 -23.35
N GLU A 593 4.43 9.75 -23.25
CA GLU A 593 5.26 10.74 -23.97
C GLU A 593 4.88 12.21 -23.70
N THR A 594 4.16 12.48 -22.60
CA THR A 594 3.78 13.83 -22.15
C THR A 594 4.77 14.38 -21.14
N TYR A 595 6.01 14.55 -21.59
CA TYR A 595 7.17 14.86 -20.73
C TYR A 595 7.01 16.15 -19.91
N GLU A 596 6.33 17.18 -20.42
CA GLU A 596 6.12 18.43 -19.67
C GLU A 596 5.33 18.21 -18.37
N LYS A 597 4.30 17.35 -18.42
CA LYS A 597 3.49 17.01 -17.24
C LYS A 597 4.27 16.11 -16.29
N ALA A 598 5.00 15.12 -16.82
CA ALA A 598 5.86 14.25 -16.04
C ALA A 598 6.92 15.06 -15.26
N PHE A 599 7.58 16.01 -15.94
CA PHE A 599 8.55 16.93 -15.32
C PHE A 599 7.93 17.69 -14.15
N SER A 600 6.73 18.25 -14.33
CA SER A 600 6.06 19.02 -13.27
C SER A 600 5.78 18.18 -12.02
N LEU A 601 5.41 16.90 -12.20
CA LEU A 601 5.15 15.97 -11.11
C LEU A 601 6.44 15.55 -10.41
N TYR A 602 7.48 15.15 -11.16
CA TYR A 602 8.77 14.83 -10.56
C TYR A 602 9.37 16.02 -9.83
N GLN A 603 9.24 17.25 -10.37
CA GLN A 603 9.68 18.46 -9.68
C GLN A 603 8.94 18.63 -8.35
N SER A 604 7.62 18.44 -8.34
CA SER A 604 6.83 18.54 -7.10
C SER A 604 7.17 17.45 -6.08
N ALA A 605 7.46 16.22 -6.52
CA ALA A 605 7.86 15.11 -5.66
C ALA A 605 9.31 15.27 -5.15
N ALA A 606 10.21 15.82 -5.97
CA ALA A 606 11.58 16.15 -5.58
C ALA A 606 11.63 17.27 -4.52
N LEU A 607 10.70 18.23 -4.56
CA LEU A 607 10.54 19.23 -3.49
C LEU A 607 10.11 18.60 -2.16
N LYS A 608 9.45 17.45 -2.19
CA LYS A 608 9.15 16.62 -1.01
C LYS A 608 10.27 15.61 -0.70
N TYR A 609 11.45 15.78 -1.29
CA TYR A 609 12.66 14.97 -1.09
C TYR A 609 12.56 13.50 -1.52
N SER A 610 11.71 13.17 -2.50
CA SER A 610 11.74 11.84 -3.12
C SER A 610 13.06 11.62 -3.88
N THR A 611 13.81 10.59 -3.49
CA THR A 611 15.07 10.17 -4.13
C THR A 611 14.85 9.79 -5.59
N GLN A 612 13.82 8.96 -5.86
CA GLN A 612 13.47 8.54 -7.22
C GLN A 612 13.06 9.72 -8.11
N ALA A 613 12.28 10.67 -7.58
CA ALA A 613 11.90 11.85 -8.34
C ALA A 613 13.12 12.71 -8.75
N ILE A 614 14.07 12.91 -7.82
CA ILE A 614 15.30 13.66 -8.09
C ILE A 614 16.13 12.96 -9.16
N TRP A 615 16.23 11.63 -9.09
CA TRP A 615 16.92 10.84 -10.11
C TRP A 615 16.24 10.95 -11.48
N ASN A 616 14.91 10.80 -11.53
CA ASN A 616 14.11 10.95 -12.76
C ASN A 616 14.29 12.34 -13.39
N LEU A 617 14.37 13.42 -12.59
CA LEU A 617 14.68 14.76 -13.12
C LEU A 617 16.09 14.82 -13.73
N GLY A 618 17.09 14.23 -13.07
CA GLY A 618 18.44 14.12 -13.62
C GLY A 618 18.46 13.42 -14.97
N TYR A 619 17.71 12.32 -15.08
CA TYR A 619 17.51 11.59 -16.33
C TYR A 619 16.82 12.43 -17.41
N MET A 620 15.77 13.18 -17.08
CA MET A 620 15.10 14.07 -18.04
C MET A 620 16.04 15.16 -18.60
N TYR A 621 16.91 15.74 -17.77
CA TYR A 621 17.93 16.71 -18.22
C TYR A 621 19.08 16.07 -19.01
N GLU A 622 19.44 14.82 -18.71
CA GLU A 622 20.46 14.08 -19.47
C GLU A 622 20.01 13.85 -20.92
N TYR A 623 18.77 13.41 -21.12
CA TYR A 623 18.24 13.06 -22.45
C TYR A 623 17.49 14.21 -23.13
N GLY A 624 17.19 15.29 -22.41
CA GLY A 624 16.45 16.44 -22.93
C GLY A 624 14.96 16.13 -23.17
N LEU A 625 14.33 15.41 -22.24
CA LEU A 625 12.93 14.98 -22.32
C LEU A 625 12.03 16.05 -21.70
N GLY A 626 11.32 16.82 -22.53
CA GLY A 626 10.48 17.94 -22.08
C GLY A 626 11.27 19.17 -21.56
N VAL A 627 12.60 19.06 -21.46
CA VAL A 627 13.52 20.12 -21.05
C VAL A 627 14.75 20.13 -21.97
N PRO A 628 15.47 21.26 -22.13
CA PRO A 628 16.71 21.26 -22.89
C PRO A 628 17.78 20.41 -22.19
N VAL A 629 18.63 19.75 -22.99
CA VAL A 629 19.74 18.94 -22.49
C VAL A 629 20.70 19.81 -21.67
N ASP A 630 20.93 19.43 -20.41
CA ASP A 630 21.87 20.09 -19.51
C ASP A 630 22.58 19.05 -18.62
N PHE A 631 23.79 18.67 -19.03
CA PHE A 631 24.59 17.70 -18.29
C PHE A 631 25.08 18.23 -16.93
N HIS A 632 25.26 19.54 -16.77
CA HIS A 632 25.69 20.08 -15.47
C HIS A 632 24.55 19.96 -14.45
N LEU A 633 23.34 20.29 -14.88
CA LEU A 633 22.17 20.18 -14.05
C LEU A 633 21.79 18.71 -13.78
N ALA A 634 21.90 17.83 -14.78
CA ALA A 634 21.73 16.38 -14.60
C ALA A 634 22.70 15.83 -13.55
N LYS A 635 24.00 16.16 -13.65
CA LYS A 635 25.01 15.78 -12.64
C LYS A 635 24.63 16.30 -11.26
N ARG A 636 24.20 17.56 -11.15
CA ARG A 636 23.79 18.15 -9.87
C ARG A 636 22.63 17.38 -9.22
N TYR A 637 21.61 16.99 -10.00
CA TYR A 637 20.51 16.18 -9.49
C TYR A 637 20.99 14.80 -9.04
N TYR A 638 21.87 14.15 -9.80
CA TYR A 638 22.50 12.89 -9.40
C TYR A 638 23.28 13.04 -8.09
N ASP A 639 24.18 14.03 -7.99
CA ASP A 639 24.94 14.30 -6.76
C ASP A 639 24.00 14.60 -5.57
N GLN A 640 22.86 15.26 -5.79
CA GLN A 640 21.85 15.53 -4.75
C GLN A 640 21.19 14.26 -4.20
N VAL A 641 21.08 13.17 -4.98
CA VAL A 641 20.58 11.88 -4.47
C VAL A 641 21.55 11.29 -3.44
N LEU A 642 22.86 11.42 -3.67
CA LEU A 642 23.91 10.92 -2.76
C LEU A 642 23.92 11.60 -1.40
N GLU A 643 23.57 12.89 -1.35
CA GLU A 643 23.45 13.62 -0.08
C GLU A 643 22.30 13.10 0.79
N ARG A 644 21.33 12.41 0.18
CA ARG A 644 20.10 11.94 0.85
C ARG A 644 20.17 10.47 1.22
N ASP A 645 20.56 9.62 0.27
CA ASP A 645 20.65 8.20 0.50
C ASP A 645 22.02 7.65 0.09
N GLY A 646 22.84 7.35 1.11
CA GLY A 646 24.15 6.75 0.92
C GLY A 646 24.10 5.32 0.36
N LYS A 647 22.95 4.62 0.47
CA LYS A 647 22.80 3.27 -0.09
C LYS A 647 22.87 3.26 -1.62
N LEU A 648 22.45 4.36 -2.25
CA LEU A 648 22.44 4.51 -3.71
C LEU A 648 23.79 4.96 -4.28
N TYR A 649 24.86 4.98 -3.47
CA TYR A 649 26.16 5.52 -3.86
C TYR A 649 26.69 4.97 -5.18
N MET A 650 26.74 3.65 -5.30
CA MET A 650 27.32 2.98 -6.45
C MET A 650 26.54 3.28 -7.75
N ALA A 651 25.21 3.32 -7.69
CA ALA A 651 24.36 3.48 -8.86
C ALA A 651 24.45 4.91 -9.40
N ILE A 652 24.45 5.88 -8.51
CA ILE A 652 24.58 7.28 -8.90
C ILE A 652 25.97 7.56 -9.46
N LYS A 653 27.03 6.98 -8.89
CA LYS A 653 28.39 7.09 -9.46
C LYS A 653 28.47 6.47 -10.85
N LEU A 654 27.81 5.33 -11.08
CA LEU A 654 27.70 4.73 -12.40
C LEU A 654 26.94 5.62 -13.39
N ASN A 655 25.83 6.26 -12.96
CA ASN A 655 25.10 7.24 -13.77
C ASN A 655 25.94 8.47 -14.12
N VAL A 656 26.73 9.01 -13.17
CA VAL A 656 27.64 10.13 -13.42
C VAL A 656 28.80 9.72 -14.34
N MET A 657 29.33 8.50 -14.19
CA MET A 657 30.34 7.95 -15.11
C MET A 657 29.79 7.83 -16.53
N LYS A 658 28.57 7.29 -16.69
CA LYS A 658 27.85 7.23 -17.98
C LYS A 658 27.71 8.62 -18.59
N LEU A 659 27.28 9.60 -17.78
CA LEU A 659 27.12 10.99 -18.21
C LEU A 659 28.46 11.62 -18.69
N GLN A 660 29.55 11.35 -17.98
CA GLN A 660 30.90 11.81 -18.36
C GLN A 660 31.36 11.17 -19.67
N LEU A 661 31.11 9.87 -19.87
CA LEU A 661 31.42 9.18 -21.12
C LEU A 661 30.64 9.76 -22.30
N LYS A 662 29.35 10.06 -22.11
CA LYS A 662 28.54 10.75 -23.13
C LYS A 662 29.11 12.13 -23.45
N SER A 663 29.50 12.91 -22.43
CA SER A 663 30.13 14.22 -22.59
C SER A 663 31.48 14.13 -23.33
N PHE A 664 32.29 13.10 -23.02
CA PHE A 664 33.54 12.85 -23.72
C PHE A 664 33.32 12.46 -25.19
N ALA A 665 32.33 11.60 -25.46
CA ALA A 665 31.98 11.19 -26.81
C ALA A 665 31.47 12.35 -27.66
N THR A 666 30.64 13.25 -27.10
CA THR A 666 30.18 14.45 -27.83
C THR A 666 31.32 15.42 -28.12
N TRP A 667 32.24 15.61 -27.18
CA TRP A 667 33.47 16.39 -27.38
C TRP A 667 34.35 15.80 -28.50
N LEU A 668 34.61 14.49 -28.47
CA LEU A 668 35.43 13.78 -29.46
C LEU A 668 34.85 13.91 -30.88
N LEU A 669 33.52 13.86 -31.00
CA LEU A 669 32.82 13.93 -32.28
C LEU A 669 32.65 15.36 -32.82
N GLY A 670 33.09 16.39 -32.08
CA GLY A 670 32.99 17.80 -32.49
C GLY A 670 31.55 18.25 -32.76
N ARG A 671 30.54 17.56 -32.20
CA ARG A 671 29.13 17.89 -32.40
C ARG A 671 28.69 18.86 -31.32
N ASP A 672 28.36 20.09 -31.72
CA ASP A 672 27.62 20.99 -30.85
C ASP A 672 26.30 20.33 -30.42
N ARG A 673 26.00 20.47 -29.13
CA ARG A 673 24.89 19.88 -28.36
C ARG A 673 23.66 19.60 -29.23
N ILE A 674 23.46 18.35 -29.64
CA ILE A 674 22.34 17.97 -30.51
C ILE A 674 21.04 18.00 -29.70
N PRO A 675 20.04 18.81 -30.05
CA PRO A 675 18.68 18.63 -29.53
C PRO A 675 18.07 17.37 -30.14
N TYR A 676 17.55 16.48 -29.28
CA TYR A 676 17.05 15.13 -29.59
C TYR A 676 16.07 15.06 -30.79
N LYS A 677 15.36 16.15 -31.10
CA LYS A 677 14.38 16.24 -32.20
C LYS A 677 14.93 15.96 -33.60
N MET A 678 16.25 16.01 -33.83
CA MET A 678 16.85 15.66 -35.14
C MET A 678 17.14 14.15 -35.32
N ILE A 679 17.15 13.35 -34.25
CA ILE A 679 17.55 11.94 -34.32
C ILE A 679 16.39 11.04 -34.79
N GLU A 680 15.14 11.46 -34.57
CA GLU A 680 13.95 10.67 -34.91
C GLU A 680 13.71 10.57 -36.43
N GLU A 681 13.99 11.63 -37.19
CA GLU A 681 13.89 11.61 -38.66
C GLU A 681 14.97 10.72 -39.32
N GLN A 682 16.16 10.58 -38.71
CA GLN A 682 17.21 9.68 -39.22
C GLN A 682 17.01 8.21 -38.80
N LYS A 683 16.34 7.95 -37.67
CA LYS A 683 16.00 6.59 -37.20
C LYS A 683 15.09 5.85 -38.19
N LEU A 684 14.19 6.54 -38.91
CA LEU A 684 13.29 5.92 -39.90
C LEU A 684 14.01 5.25 -41.10
N VAL A 685 15.22 5.70 -41.44
CA VAL A 685 16.00 5.13 -42.56
C VAL A 685 16.86 3.95 -42.10
N LEU A 686 17.40 3.99 -40.88
CA LEU A 686 18.27 2.93 -40.33
C LEU A 686 17.47 1.73 -39.79
N ILE A 687 16.25 1.94 -39.28
CA ILE A 687 15.40 0.89 -38.71
C ILE A 687 14.87 -0.09 -39.78
N ARG A 688 14.72 0.34 -41.05
CA ARG A 688 14.34 -0.56 -42.15
C ARG A 688 15.46 -1.54 -42.52
N THR A 689 16.72 -1.13 -42.41
CA THR A 689 17.89 -1.95 -42.72
C THR A 689 18.28 -2.87 -41.56
N LEU A 690 18.06 -2.45 -40.31
CA LEU A 690 18.33 -3.26 -39.10
C LEU A 690 17.24 -4.29 -38.76
N LYS A 691 16.00 -4.14 -39.27
CA LYS A 691 14.92 -5.12 -39.07
C LYS A 691 15.26 -6.52 -39.61
N ASN A 692 16.07 -6.59 -40.66
CA ASN A 692 16.53 -7.86 -41.24
C ASN A 692 17.72 -8.47 -40.46
N GLY A 693 18.58 -7.64 -39.85
CA GLY A 693 19.68 -8.09 -39.00
C GLY A 693 19.22 -8.61 -37.64
N LYS A 694 18.22 -7.97 -37.01
CA LYS A 694 17.60 -8.43 -35.76
C LYS A 694 16.97 -9.83 -35.88
N LYS A 695 16.38 -10.15 -37.03
CA LYS A 695 15.77 -11.46 -37.30
C LYS A 695 16.81 -12.56 -37.54
N LEU A 696 17.98 -12.20 -38.08
CA LEU A 696 19.09 -13.13 -38.35
C LEU A 696 19.93 -13.44 -37.08
N PHE A 697 20.12 -12.45 -36.20
CA PHE A 697 20.88 -12.63 -34.95
C PHE A 697 20.11 -13.48 -33.92
N TYR A 698 18.79 -13.28 -33.79
CA TYR A 698 17.93 -14.09 -32.91
C TYR A 698 17.85 -15.56 -33.35
N ASN A 699 17.74 -15.83 -34.67
CA ASN A 699 17.66 -17.21 -35.18
C ASN A 699 18.97 -18.01 -35.03
N TYR A 700 20.12 -17.34 -34.88
CA TYR A 700 21.41 -18.03 -34.76
C TYR A 700 21.73 -18.44 -33.31
N PHE A 701 21.10 -17.79 -32.32
CA PHE A 701 21.35 -18.06 -30.90
C PHE A 701 20.25 -18.90 -30.22
N SER A 702 19.17 -19.21 -30.93
CA SER A 702 18.05 -20.02 -30.42
C SER A 702 18.01 -21.44 -30.99
N TRP A 703 19.07 -22.24 -30.78
CA TRP A 703 19.00 -23.71 -30.67
C TRP A 703 20.35 -24.25 -30.16
N PRO A 704 20.39 -25.19 -29.18
CA PRO A 704 19.43 -26.26 -28.94
C PRO A 704 18.88 -26.26 -27.50
N PHE A 705 17.69 -25.68 -27.32
CA PHE A 705 16.73 -26.13 -26.30
C PHE A 705 15.34 -25.97 -26.90
N SER A 706 15.02 -26.83 -27.87
CA SER A 706 13.63 -27.04 -28.27
C SER A 706 12.99 -28.00 -27.28
N ASN A 707 11.88 -27.58 -26.69
CA ASN A 707 10.74 -28.46 -26.54
C ASN A 707 9.44 -27.74 -26.92
N LYS A 708 8.99 -28.09 -28.13
CA LYS A 708 7.61 -28.12 -28.67
C LYS A 708 6.78 -26.83 -28.75
N PRO A 709 5.97 -26.69 -29.83
CA PRO A 709 5.02 -25.58 -29.96
C PRO A 709 3.85 -25.87 -29.03
N ALA A 710 3.67 -25.03 -28.01
CA ALA A 710 2.39 -24.91 -27.34
C ALA A 710 1.58 -23.85 -28.10
N ASP A 711 0.59 -24.30 -28.85
CA ASP A 711 -0.65 -23.53 -28.98
C ASP A 711 -1.15 -23.30 -27.55
N ASN A 712 -0.96 -22.09 -27.03
CA ASN A 712 -1.73 -21.48 -25.95
C ASN A 712 -1.20 -20.07 -25.73
N VAL A 713 -2.02 -19.08 -26.13
CA VAL A 713 -1.94 -17.71 -25.62
C VAL A 713 -2.45 -17.75 -24.17
N ASP A 714 -1.69 -18.39 -23.28
CA ASP A 714 -2.04 -18.51 -21.87
C ASP A 714 -1.22 -17.52 -21.04
N SER A 715 -1.93 -16.51 -20.56
CA SER A 715 -1.71 -15.81 -19.30
C SER A 715 -0.35 -15.16 -19.02
N HIS A 716 -0.29 -13.85 -19.20
CA HIS A 716 0.39 -12.98 -18.23
C HIS A 716 -0.39 -13.01 -16.90
N LYS A 717 -0.37 -14.17 -16.23
CA LYS A 717 -0.85 -14.33 -14.86
C LYS A 717 0.38 -14.18 -13.97
N HIS A 718 0.69 -12.98 -13.49
CA HIS A 718 1.63 -12.86 -12.38
C HIS A 718 0.96 -13.41 -11.13
N LYS A 719 1.38 -14.60 -10.72
CA LYS A 719 1.07 -15.13 -9.41
C LYS A 719 1.99 -14.42 -8.42
N ILE A 720 1.44 -13.53 -7.62
CA ILE A 720 2.18 -12.85 -6.56
C ILE A 720 2.19 -13.79 -5.36
N THR A 721 3.36 -14.35 -5.06
CA THR A 721 3.70 -14.90 -3.75
C THR A 721 4.43 -13.81 -3.01
N VAL A 722 3.84 -13.29 -1.94
CA VAL A 722 4.54 -12.38 -1.03
C VAL A 722 5.61 -13.23 -0.36
N GLU A 723 6.87 -12.83 -0.48
CA GLU A 723 7.97 -13.43 0.28
C GLU A 723 8.06 -12.71 1.62
N SER A 724 7.86 -13.45 2.70
CA SER A 724 8.26 -13.01 4.03
C SER A 724 9.75 -12.71 3.96
N GLY A 725 10.11 -11.45 4.23
CA GLY A 725 11.51 -11.07 4.31
C GLY A 725 12.17 -11.93 5.37
N TRP A 726 12.94 -12.93 4.94
CA TRP A 726 14.30 -13.33 5.31
C TRP A 726 14.61 -14.66 4.61
N ASP A 727 15.04 -14.58 3.35
CA ASP A 727 15.96 -15.58 2.78
C ASP A 727 17.18 -14.85 2.21
N SER A 728 17.92 -14.22 3.13
CA SER A 728 19.31 -13.83 2.85
C SER A 728 20.22 -15.01 3.19
N ASN A 729 20.64 -15.71 2.13
CA ASN A 729 21.82 -16.59 1.97
C ASN A 729 21.62 -18.10 2.15
N LEU A 730 21.29 -18.81 1.06
CA LEU A 730 22.24 -19.74 0.42
C LEU A 730 21.85 -20.11 -1.02
N ALA A 731 22.10 -19.19 -1.95
CA ALA A 731 22.66 -19.56 -3.25
C ALA A 731 23.89 -18.66 -3.45
N SER A 732 24.97 -18.99 -2.75
CA SER A 732 26.30 -18.49 -3.11
C SER A 732 26.67 -19.11 -4.45
N ASP A 733 26.39 -18.39 -5.53
CA ASP A 733 27.34 -18.08 -6.59
C ASP A 733 26.59 -17.28 -7.67
N GLY A 734 26.68 -15.95 -7.57
CA GLY A 734 26.12 -15.03 -8.56
C GLY A 734 25.66 -13.67 -8.02
N GLU A 735 26.33 -13.11 -7.01
CA GLU A 735 26.19 -11.67 -6.71
C GLU A 735 26.72 -10.85 -7.90
N GLU A 736 25.83 -10.14 -8.60
CA GLU A 736 26.05 -8.82 -9.26
C GLU A 736 24.85 -8.35 -10.14
N GLY A 737 23.61 -8.87 -9.94
CA GLY A 737 22.48 -8.58 -10.85
C GLY A 737 21.41 -7.58 -10.40
N GLY A 738 21.11 -7.47 -9.10
CA GLY A 738 19.87 -6.82 -8.61
C GLY A 738 19.93 -5.32 -8.34
N PHE A 739 21.10 -4.69 -8.43
CA PHE A 739 21.29 -3.27 -8.13
C PHE A 739 20.98 -2.34 -9.31
N LEU A 740 20.95 -2.89 -10.52
CA LEU A 740 20.78 -2.14 -11.77
C LEU A 740 19.33 -2.07 -12.25
N SER A 741 18.41 -2.88 -11.70
CA SER A 741 17.01 -3.00 -12.15
C SER A 741 16.06 -1.90 -11.64
N GLY A 742 16.57 -0.94 -10.87
CA GLY A 742 15.83 0.26 -10.44
C GLY A 742 16.18 1.51 -11.25
N PHE A 743 17.03 1.36 -12.28
CA PHE A 743 17.58 2.46 -13.05
C PHE A 743 17.33 2.17 -14.52
N ASN A 744 16.25 2.71 -15.10
CA ASN A 744 15.90 2.67 -16.53
C ASN A 744 17.14 2.71 -17.47
N ILE A 745 17.78 1.57 -17.70
CA ILE A 745 18.96 1.34 -18.52
C ILE A 745 18.42 0.90 -19.88
N VAL A 746 18.43 1.84 -20.81
CA VAL A 746 17.92 1.64 -22.18
C VAL A 746 18.89 0.73 -22.94
N ASN A 747 18.47 0.11 -24.04
CA ASN A 747 19.34 -0.67 -24.94
C ASN A 747 20.64 0.07 -25.40
N GLU A 748 20.66 1.40 -25.36
CA GLU A 748 21.87 2.20 -25.62
C GLU A 748 22.90 2.12 -24.48
N ASP A 749 22.46 1.85 -23.26
CA ASP A 749 23.30 1.79 -22.06
C ASP A 749 24.08 0.46 -21.98
N ILE A 750 23.54 -0.65 -22.50
CA ILE A 750 24.30 -1.89 -22.74
C ILE A 750 25.42 -1.66 -23.76
N PHE A 751 25.14 -0.89 -24.82
CA PHE A 751 26.15 -0.53 -25.82
C PHE A 751 27.27 0.34 -25.25
N THR A 752 26.95 1.26 -24.35
CA THR A 752 27.97 2.08 -23.68
C THR A 752 28.78 1.26 -22.66
N LEU A 753 28.16 0.36 -21.90
CA LEU A 753 28.87 -0.59 -21.03
C LEU A 753 29.80 -1.51 -21.82
N VAL A 754 29.34 -2.06 -22.95
CA VAL A 754 30.18 -2.85 -23.85
C VAL A 754 31.33 -2.00 -24.41
N LEU A 755 31.09 -0.74 -24.77
CA LEU A 755 32.15 0.19 -25.18
C LEU A 755 33.14 0.47 -24.05
N VAL A 756 32.71 0.59 -22.80
CA VAL A 756 33.58 0.77 -21.63
C VAL A 756 34.47 -0.46 -21.43
N VAL A 757 33.90 -1.66 -21.52
CA VAL A 757 34.66 -2.91 -21.47
C VAL A 757 35.67 -2.95 -22.64
N ILE A 758 35.26 -2.59 -23.85
CA ILE A 758 36.13 -2.55 -25.03
C ILE A 758 37.24 -1.50 -24.87
N PHE A 759 36.98 -0.32 -24.30
CA PHE A 759 37.99 0.71 -24.06
C PHE A 759 38.94 0.31 -22.92
N PHE A 760 38.43 -0.30 -21.86
CA PHE A 760 39.24 -0.78 -20.73
C PHE A 760 40.19 -1.90 -21.18
N PHE A 761 39.67 -2.95 -21.80
CA PHE A 761 40.50 -4.04 -22.33
C PHE A 761 41.33 -3.61 -23.54
N GLY A 762 40.83 -2.68 -24.37
CA GLY A 762 41.56 -2.08 -25.48
C GLY A 762 42.76 -1.28 -25.02
N SER A 763 42.65 -0.54 -23.91
CA SER A 763 43.79 0.17 -23.30
C SER A 763 44.86 -0.79 -22.78
N PHE A 764 44.45 -1.93 -22.21
CA PHE A 764 45.36 -2.98 -21.74
C PHE A 764 46.08 -3.67 -22.91
N PHE A 765 45.37 -3.90 -24.02
CA PHE A 765 45.94 -4.47 -25.24
C PHE A 765 46.90 -3.51 -25.94
N LEU A 766 46.54 -2.21 -26.00
CA LEU A 766 47.40 -1.15 -26.50
C LEU A 766 48.67 -1.00 -25.65
N ARG A 767 48.55 -1.15 -24.32
CA ARG A 767 49.69 -1.15 -23.38
C ARG A 767 50.66 -2.30 -23.65
N GLN A 768 50.14 -3.52 -23.82
CA GLN A 768 50.97 -4.69 -24.17
C GLN A 768 51.64 -4.54 -25.55
N MET A 769 50.95 -3.92 -26.51
CA MET A 769 51.51 -3.67 -27.85
C MET A 769 52.57 -2.57 -27.85
N ALA A 770 52.37 -1.51 -27.05
CA ALA A 770 53.31 -0.41 -26.88
C ALA A 770 54.63 -0.86 -26.22
N GLU A 771 54.55 -1.69 -25.17
CA GLU A 771 55.73 -2.28 -24.51
C GLU A 771 56.51 -3.21 -25.45
N ARG A 772 55.82 -4.01 -26.28
CA ARG A 772 56.47 -4.91 -27.26
C ARG A 772 57.09 -4.19 -28.46
N ARG A 773 56.64 -2.98 -28.80
CA ARG A 773 57.11 -2.21 -29.96
C ARG A 773 57.96 -0.98 -29.60
N GLY A 774 58.21 -0.74 -28.31
CA GLY A 774 59.07 0.35 -27.83
C GLY A 774 58.48 1.74 -28.06
N TRP A 775 57.16 1.90 -27.95
CA TRP A 775 56.50 3.20 -28.07
C TRP A 775 56.58 3.99 -26.74
N ASN A 776 56.89 5.29 -26.82
CA ASN A 776 56.94 6.17 -25.66
C ASN A 776 55.53 6.67 -25.35
N VAL A 777 54.86 6.04 -24.39
CA VAL A 777 53.52 6.42 -23.94
C VAL A 777 53.63 7.17 -22.60
N GLN A 778 53.12 8.40 -22.55
CA GLN A 778 52.99 9.19 -21.33
C GLN A 778 51.54 9.18 -20.88
N VAL A 779 51.30 8.80 -19.62
CA VAL A 779 49.97 8.87 -18.99
C VAL A 779 49.99 9.95 -17.92
N ASN A 780 49.15 10.99 -18.06
CA ASN A 780 49.12 12.15 -17.15
C ASN A 780 50.51 12.77 -16.89
N GLY A 781 51.36 12.83 -17.92
CA GLY A 781 52.71 13.38 -17.83
C GLY A 781 53.79 12.45 -17.25
N ILE A 782 53.46 11.19 -16.91
CA ILE A 782 54.43 10.21 -16.40
C ILE A 782 54.83 9.24 -17.52
N PRO A 783 56.12 9.15 -17.89
CA PRO A 783 56.60 8.16 -18.86
C PRO A 783 56.64 6.76 -18.24
N ILE A 784 56.02 5.78 -18.90
CA ILE A 784 55.99 4.39 -18.42
C ILE A 784 57.19 3.65 -18.99
N GLY A 785 58.25 3.53 -18.19
CA GLY A 785 59.42 2.69 -18.52
C GLY A 785 60.76 3.23 -18.04
N GLN A 786 61.01 3.23 -16.72
CA GLN A 786 62.35 3.07 -16.12
C GLN A 786 62.20 2.96 -14.59
N GLN A 787 61.95 1.75 -14.09
CA GLN A 787 62.31 1.35 -12.73
C GLN A 787 63.03 0.02 -12.87
N ASN A 788 64.36 0.10 -12.83
CA ASN A 788 65.33 -0.95 -12.46
C ASN A 788 66.68 -0.61 -13.10
N GLN A 789 67.42 0.30 -12.48
CA GLN A 789 68.87 0.44 -12.68
C GLN A 789 69.47 1.29 -11.54
N GLU A 790 69.39 0.78 -10.31
CA GLU A 790 70.42 1.01 -9.29
C GLU A 790 70.99 -0.37 -8.96
N ASP A 791 72.13 -0.67 -9.57
CA ASP A 791 73.16 -1.66 -9.21
C ASP A 791 73.84 -2.16 -10.49
N ASN A 792 74.81 -1.37 -10.97
CA ASN A 792 76.13 -1.85 -11.39
C ASN A 792 76.94 -0.67 -11.91
N GLU A 793 77.77 -0.13 -11.01
CA GLU A 793 78.99 0.58 -11.39
C GLU A 793 79.90 -0.35 -12.20
N ASN A 794 80.65 0.26 -13.13
CA ASN A 794 81.76 -0.28 -13.92
C ASN A 794 81.40 -0.93 -15.27
N ASN A 795 81.30 -0.09 -16.32
CA ASN A 795 82.23 -0.20 -17.45
C ASN A 795 82.21 1.05 -18.33
N GLU A 796 83.38 1.64 -18.52
CA GLU A 796 83.65 2.73 -19.46
C GLU A 796 83.60 2.25 -20.93
N ASN A 797 83.27 3.21 -21.81
CA ASN A 797 83.43 3.24 -23.28
C ASN A 797 82.43 2.50 -24.18
N GLY A 798 81.57 3.28 -24.85
CA GLY A 798 80.78 2.84 -26.01
C GLY A 798 79.79 3.89 -26.58
N ASN A 799 80.29 4.71 -27.51
CA ASN A 799 79.63 5.50 -28.58
C ASN A 799 78.07 5.60 -28.64
N PRO A 800 77.49 6.81 -28.80
CA PRO A 800 76.05 7.01 -28.93
C PRO A 800 75.62 6.84 -30.39
N ASN A 801 74.72 5.90 -30.69
CA ASN A 801 73.78 5.95 -31.82
C ASN A 801 73.00 4.64 -31.95
N MET A 802 71.87 4.54 -31.26
CA MET A 802 70.68 3.83 -31.77
C MET A 802 69.43 4.50 -31.16
N ARG A 803 69.01 5.63 -31.73
CA ARG A 803 67.62 6.10 -31.59
C ARG A 803 66.75 5.27 -32.52
N GLY A 804 65.90 4.41 -31.96
CA GLY A 804 64.75 3.85 -32.67
C GLY A 804 63.61 4.87 -32.72
N ASN A 805 63.04 5.09 -33.90
CA ASN A 805 61.84 5.91 -34.12
C ASN A 805 60.61 5.31 -33.40
N GLY A 806 60.37 5.73 -32.16
CA GLY A 806 59.10 5.48 -31.47
C GLY A 806 58.12 6.64 -31.69
N TRP A 807 56.84 6.34 -31.95
CA TRP A 807 55.78 7.34 -31.94
C TRP A 807 55.49 7.74 -30.48
N ASN A 808 55.38 9.04 -30.20
CA ASN A 808 55.05 9.56 -28.87
C ASN A 808 53.53 9.74 -28.75
N PHE A 809 52.91 9.15 -27.73
CA PHE A 809 51.50 9.30 -27.41
C PHE A 809 51.34 9.85 -25.99
N GLU A 810 50.53 10.90 -25.83
CA GLU A 810 50.12 11.44 -24.52
C GLU A 810 48.65 11.10 -24.28
N VAL A 811 48.35 10.36 -23.21
CA VAL A 811 46.99 9.98 -22.83
C VAL A 811 46.68 10.58 -21.46
N GLN A 812 45.71 11.50 -21.42
CA GLN A 812 45.24 12.10 -20.17
C GLN A 812 44.01 11.32 -19.65
N PHE A 813 44.16 10.63 -18.52
CA PHE A 813 43.05 10.03 -17.78
C PHE A 813 42.66 10.97 -16.64
N PHE A 814 41.47 11.54 -16.68
CA PHE A 814 40.86 12.10 -15.46
C PHE A 814 40.50 10.92 -14.55
N ALA A 815 41.05 10.91 -13.33
CA ALA A 815 40.94 9.81 -12.38
C ALA A 815 39.46 9.45 -12.09
N ILE A 816 39.19 8.15 -12.10
CA ILE A 816 37.93 7.47 -11.73
C ILE A 816 37.63 7.70 -10.25
#